data_AF-A0A8H4V5P6-F1
#
_entry.id   AF-A0A8H4V5P6-F1
#
_cell.length_a   1.000
_cell.length_b   1.000
_cell.length_c   1.000
_cell.angle_alpha   90.00
_cell.angle_beta   90.00
_cell.angle_gamma   90.00
#
_symmetry.space_group_name_H-M   'P 1'
#
loop_
_entity.id
_entity.type
_entity.pdbx_description
1 polymer ?
#
loop_
_entity_poly.entity_id
_entity_poly.type
_entity_poly.pdbx_seq_one_letter_code
_entity_poly.pdbx_strand_id
1 'polypeptide(L)'
;MKLHLYVAGLLLQSCAALATGPSRTLQPWKFSPLPAGSVKPAGWLLGEMRAMAEGLAGHEHDFYVYVNQSSWLNVPGGGGTEYSNLNEALPYWFNSLVPMAYQLDHGRLKAQVHQVAGTVLGHQAADGWIGPEVGAARNFWARTPFLLGLVQLVEANNTWQDPVVKSLRSFMSLSNAMLKDDGRGFTKCDKDVDCRWGQARIHDLIITIQWLLEHHPSDQDSLLWENMDLFYAQNQYKWDKWYTEGTFEEVVDVNDDSIFPYIHGVNVGQGLKASAVIYRINGSSAMVQKSLDAIEWTFRHHGSASGSVLADEKERDVGPFMGSELCTAVETGYSLAYTFQVHGRGEHADGAERTMFNAFPVMMTGDGWAHQYMAQPNQPFALNTTASDGHVPPLFTTANSGLSTTFGMEPQYPCCTVNHPQGYPKFVANSWAAVGRRGLAHVLLGPSTVMATVDGASVSVECNTAYPFGDRLSYTIKTDKQFDFYLRVPEWSRSFKVSRGLARVPKRDASTGMFKMQVEPGQTKIVCTISTEMRTEARANDTVAVLYGNLLYALDVGFSQTSSFPHAYYDTKGPGLSNLPFPQLRDYYINSTKPWNVAIDPSTLEYHGLDGASLPNPVFEHGAAPNYMTVDGCEIAWGLRLGVTPDWAPLDRTCIGDRKSFRLIPYGAAKVHMSDLPVVRF
;
A
#
# COMPACT_ATOMS: atom_id res chain seq x y z
N MET A 1 -90.55 17.14 18.88
CA MET A 1 -89.22 17.78 18.80
C MET A 1 -88.47 17.42 20.09
N LYS A 2 -87.69 16.33 20.09
CA LYS A 2 -86.94 15.84 21.27
C LYS A 2 -85.47 16.22 21.06
N LEU A 3 -84.88 16.94 22.01
CA LEU A 3 -83.44 17.19 22.06
C LEU A 3 -82.89 16.51 23.31
N HIS A 4 -81.99 15.56 23.12
CA HIS A 4 -81.16 14.95 24.15
C HIS A 4 -79.77 15.61 24.09
N LEU A 5 -79.29 16.12 25.23
CA LEU A 5 -77.88 16.41 25.46
C LEU A 5 -77.30 15.24 26.26
N TYR A 6 -76.24 14.63 25.75
CA TYR A 6 -75.35 13.74 26.52
C TYR A 6 -73.90 14.20 26.39
N VAL A 7 -73.23 14.06 27.52
CA VAL A 7 -71.87 14.45 27.89
C VAL A 7 -70.81 13.64 27.12
N ALA A 8 -69.73 14.27 26.68
CA ALA A 8 -68.52 13.60 26.19
C ALA A 8 -67.31 13.98 27.06
N GLY A 9 -66.64 12.97 27.61
CA GLY A 9 -65.51 13.08 28.52
C GLY A 9 -64.18 13.37 27.83
N LEU A 10 -63.28 14.04 28.58
CA LEU A 10 -61.88 14.25 28.22
C LEU A 10 -61.09 12.93 28.33
N LEU A 11 -60.36 12.60 27.27
CA LEU A 11 -59.23 11.66 27.28
C LEU A 11 -57.97 12.45 26.93
N LEU A 12 -57.12 12.70 27.93
CA LEU A 12 -55.74 13.17 27.75
C LEU A 12 -54.88 11.99 27.30
N GLN A 13 -54.53 11.93 26.02
CA GLN A 13 -53.43 11.09 25.54
C GLN A 13 -52.13 11.90 25.61
N SER A 14 -51.28 11.53 26.56
CA SER A 14 -49.88 11.94 26.61
C SER A 14 -49.11 11.27 25.48
N CYS A 15 -48.83 12.01 24.40
CA CYS A 15 -47.79 11.62 23.45
C CYS A 15 -46.43 11.81 24.12
N ALA A 16 -45.85 10.72 24.64
CA ALA A 16 -44.43 10.67 24.93
C ALA A 16 -43.68 10.73 23.59
N ALA A 17 -43.16 11.90 23.25
CA ALA A 17 -42.13 12.02 22.23
C ALA A 17 -40.90 11.27 22.75
N LEU A 18 -40.66 10.06 22.21
CA LEU A 18 -39.37 9.40 22.31
C LEU A 18 -38.37 10.31 21.61
N ALA A 19 -37.63 11.09 22.39
CA ALA A 19 -36.46 11.81 21.93
C ALA A 19 -35.42 10.76 21.53
N THR A 20 -35.38 10.40 20.24
CA THR A 20 -34.24 9.70 19.68
C THR A 20 -33.05 10.65 19.80
N GLY A 21 -32.07 10.30 20.64
CA GLY A 21 -30.79 11.00 20.67
C GLY A 21 -30.18 11.08 19.27
N PRO A 22 -29.24 12.00 19.01
CA PRO A 22 -28.61 12.13 17.71
C PRO A 22 -28.02 10.77 17.29
N SER A 23 -28.45 10.27 16.12
CA SER A 23 -27.92 9.03 15.55
C SER A 23 -26.41 9.19 15.36
N ARG A 24 -25.62 8.26 15.90
CA ARG A 24 -24.17 8.25 15.78
C ARG A 24 -23.80 8.08 14.30
N THR A 25 -22.98 8.98 13.76
CA THR A 25 -22.49 8.92 12.37
C THR A 25 -20.98 8.92 12.32
N LEU A 26 -20.41 8.28 11.30
CA LEU A 26 -18.99 8.35 11.04
C LEU A 26 -18.58 9.76 10.63
N GLN A 27 -17.35 10.15 10.95
CA GLN A 27 -16.80 11.39 10.42
C GLN A 27 -16.66 11.27 8.89
N PRO A 28 -17.06 12.33 8.17
CA PRO A 28 -17.02 12.32 6.72
C PRO A 28 -15.57 12.27 6.23
N TRP A 29 -15.38 11.63 5.10
CA TRP A 29 -14.15 11.72 4.33
C TRP A 29 -13.88 13.16 3.89
N LYS A 30 -12.62 13.58 3.90
CA LYS A 30 -12.22 14.81 3.22
C LYS A 30 -12.26 14.62 1.70
N PHE A 31 -11.77 13.46 1.25
CA PHE A 31 -11.83 12.97 -0.12
C PHE A 31 -12.41 11.55 -0.08
N SER A 32 -13.67 11.37 -0.48
CA SER A 32 -14.34 10.07 -0.37
C SER A 32 -13.82 9.09 -1.42
N PRO A 33 -13.49 7.84 -1.05
CA PRO A 33 -13.14 6.79 -2.00
C PRO A 33 -14.23 6.62 -3.07
N LEU A 34 -13.82 6.22 -4.28
CA LEU A 34 -14.75 5.81 -5.33
C LEU A 34 -14.92 4.29 -5.29
N PRO A 35 -16.09 3.75 -5.70
CA PRO A 35 -16.31 2.31 -5.75
C PRO A 35 -15.23 1.60 -6.58
N ALA A 36 -14.77 0.43 -6.13
CA ALA A 36 -13.83 -0.40 -6.86
C ALA A 36 -14.25 -0.60 -8.33
N GLY A 37 -13.27 -0.52 -9.25
CA GLY A 37 -13.51 -0.61 -10.70
C GLY A 37 -13.92 0.71 -11.39
N SER A 38 -14.26 1.77 -10.64
CA SER A 38 -14.56 3.10 -11.20
C SER A 38 -13.34 3.77 -11.83
N VAL A 39 -12.14 3.44 -11.34
CA VAL A 39 -10.86 3.93 -11.83
C VAL A 39 -10.13 2.79 -12.52
N LYS A 40 -9.54 3.06 -13.69
CA LYS A 40 -8.71 2.09 -14.42
C LYS A 40 -7.34 2.69 -14.74
N PRO A 41 -6.26 1.90 -14.70
CA PRO A 41 -4.93 2.38 -15.10
C PRO A 41 -4.89 2.69 -16.60
N ALA A 42 -4.01 3.60 -17.00
CA ALA A 42 -3.68 3.87 -18.40
C ALA A 42 -2.15 4.00 -18.57
N GLY A 43 -1.68 4.28 -19.79
CA GLY A 43 -0.26 4.57 -20.04
C GLY A 43 0.69 3.51 -19.49
N TRP A 44 1.79 3.96 -18.88
CA TRP A 44 2.80 3.06 -18.28
C TRP A 44 2.23 2.23 -17.11
N LEU A 45 1.32 2.79 -16.31
CA LEU A 45 0.73 2.12 -15.15
C LEU A 45 -0.16 0.93 -15.56
N LEU A 46 -0.84 1.04 -16.70
CA LEU A 46 -1.55 -0.11 -17.30
C LEU A 46 -0.59 -1.21 -17.71
N GLY A 47 0.60 -0.84 -18.17
CA GLY A 47 1.69 -1.74 -18.49
C GLY A 47 2.15 -2.59 -17.30
N GLU A 48 2.52 -1.90 -16.22
CA GLU A 48 2.94 -2.54 -14.97
C GLU A 48 1.85 -3.48 -14.41
N MET A 49 0.60 -3.03 -14.37
CA MET A 49 -0.50 -3.86 -13.88
C MET A 49 -0.81 -5.06 -14.78
N ARG A 50 -0.64 -4.94 -16.10
CA ARG A 50 -0.75 -6.08 -17.01
C ARG A 50 0.38 -7.07 -16.80
N ALA A 51 1.61 -6.61 -16.60
CA ALA A 51 2.73 -7.48 -16.29
C ALA A 51 2.48 -8.27 -14.99
N MET A 52 1.93 -7.63 -13.95
CA MET A 52 1.50 -8.34 -12.73
C MET A 52 0.40 -9.38 -13.02
N ALA A 53 -0.63 -9.02 -13.80
CA ALA A 53 -1.75 -9.91 -14.11
C ALA A 53 -1.38 -11.12 -15.00
N GLU A 54 -0.37 -10.96 -15.85
CA GLU A 54 0.19 -12.05 -16.68
C GLU A 54 1.45 -12.68 -16.05
N GLY A 55 1.83 -12.22 -14.85
CA GLY A 55 2.99 -12.63 -14.08
C GLY A 55 2.62 -13.47 -12.87
N LEU A 56 3.50 -13.49 -11.87
CA LEU A 56 3.34 -14.26 -10.64
C LEU A 56 1.98 -14.00 -9.97
N ALA A 57 1.66 -12.72 -9.72
CA ALA A 57 0.44 -12.28 -9.06
C ALA A 57 -0.85 -12.84 -9.70
N GLY A 58 -0.98 -12.73 -11.01
CA GLY A 58 -2.17 -13.20 -11.73
C GLY A 58 -2.22 -14.71 -11.98
N HIS A 59 -1.15 -15.43 -11.67
CA HIS A 59 -1.07 -16.88 -11.83
C HIS A 59 -1.02 -17.65 -10.49
N GLU A 60 -1.03 -16.98 -9.34
CA GLU A 60 -1.04 -17.66 -8.03
C GLU A 60 -2.18 -18.69 -7.87
N HIS A 61 -3.40 -18.39 -8.30
CA HIS A 61 -4.50 -19.38 -8.28
C HIS A 61 -4.29 -20.55 -9.27
N ASP A 62 -3.46 -20.39 -10.29
CA ASP A 62 -3.22 -21.46 -11.26
C ASP A 62 -2.29 -22.54 -10.67
N PHE A 63 -1.33 -22.17 -9.82
CA PHE A 63 -0.29 -23.11 -9.38
C PHE A 63 0.18 -22.98 -7.92
N TYR A 64 0.07 -21.79 -7.30
CA TYR A 64 0.68 -21.55 -6.01
C TYR A 64 -0.13 -22.25 -4.91
N VAL A 65 0.50 -23.20 -4.23
CA VAL A 65 -0.18 -24.17 -3.36
C VAL A 65 -0.96 -23.50 -2.22
N TYR A 66 -0.48 -22.38 -1.70
CA TYR A 66 -1.14 -21.63 -0.62
C TYR A 66 -2.35 -20.81 -1.08
N VAL A 67 -2.59 -20.72 -2.39
CA VAL A 67 -3.77 -20.08 -2.97
C VAL A 67 -4.68 -21.13 -3.61
N ASN A 68 -4.16 -21.97 -4.51
CA ASN A 68 -4.97 -22.93 -5.27
C ASN A 68 -5.42 -24.16 -4.46
N GLN A 69 -4.74 -24.47 -3.36
CA GLN A 69 -5.05 -25.56 -2.43
C GLN A 69 -5.28 -25.04 -1.01
N SER A 70 -5.55 -23.73 -0.87
CA SER A 70 -5.78 -23.09 0.43
C SER A 70 -6.87 -23.79 1.22
N SER A 71 -6.71 -23.80 2.54
CA SER A 71 -7.73 -24.29 3.48
C SER A 71 -9.06 -23.57 3.38
N TRP A 72 -9.07 -22.31 2.91
CA TRP A 72 -10.29 -21.52 2.66
C TRP A 72 -11.20 -22.11 1.57
N LEU A 73 -10.63 -22.92 0.67
CA LEU A 73 -11.39 -23.55 -0.42
C LEU A 73 -12.08 -24.85 0.02
N ASN A 74 -11.92 -25.26 1.27
CA ASN A 74 -12.51 -26.47 1.84
C ASN A 74 -13.54 -26.13 2.93
N VAL A 75 -14.39 -27.09 3.26
CA VAL A 75 -15.28 -27.00 4.44
C VAL A 75 -14.40 -26.76 5.68
N PRO A 76 -14.79 -25.89 6.64
CA PRO A 76 -13.98 -25.60 7.82
C PRO A 76 -13.53 -26.88 8.56
N GLY A 77 -12.24 -26.98 8.87
CA GLY A 77 -11.61 -28.19 9.42
C GLY A 77 -11.35 -29.32 8.42
N GLY A 78 -11.68 -29.14 7.13
CA GLY A 78 -11.52 -30.13 6.06
C GLY A 78 -10.12 -30.24 5.46
N GLY A 79 -9.16 -29.45 5.96
CA GLY A 79 -7.77 -29.42 5.48
C GLY A 79 -7.52 -28.40 4.37
N GLY A 80 -6.40 -28.55 3.68
CA GLY A 80 -5.83 -27.60 2.73
C GLY A 80 -4.38 -27.28 3.07
N THR A 81 -3.77 -26.39 2.29
CA THR A 81 -2.36 -26.05 2.43
C THR A 81 -2.20 -24.57 2.77
N GLU A 82 -1.47 -24.30 3.84
CA GLU A 82 -1.16 -22.96 4.35
C GLU A 82 0.33 -22.92 4.72
N TYR A 83 0.99 -21.77 4.56
CA TYR A 83 2.38 -21.61 4.95
C TYR A 83 2.54 -21.26 6.43
N SER A 84 1.46 -20.81 7.08
CA SER A 84 1.41 -20.48 8.50
C SER A 84 0.03 -20.79 9.07
N ASN A 85 -0.08 -20.85 10.40
CA ASN A 85 -1.35 -20.95 11.12
C ASN A 85 -2.19 -19.66 11.08
N LEU A 86 -1.71 -18.60 10.42
CA LEU A 86 -2.48 -17.37 10.21
C LEU A 86 -3.54 -17.54 9.12
N ASN A 87 -3.39 -18.53 8.23
CA ASN A 87 -4.31 -18.82 7.12
C ASN A 87 -4.57 -17.59 6.22
N GLU A 88 -3.55 -16.80 5.94
CA GLU A 88 -3.70 -15.46 5.33
C GLU A 88 -3.41 -15.41 3.83
N ALA A 89 -2.89 -16.51 3.25
CA ALA A 89 -2.44 -16.58 1.86
C ALA A 89 -3.55 -16.22 0.85
N LEU A 90 -4.59 -17.05 0.79
CA LEU A 90 -5.73 -16.81 -0.09
C LEU A 90 -6.48 -15.51 0.23
N PRO A 91 -6.69 -15.12 1.49
CA PRO A 91 -7.24 -13.82 1.82
C PRO A 91 -6.49 -12.61 1.24
N TYR A 92 -5.16 -12.60 1.34
CA TYR A 92 -4.35 -11.55 0.73
C TYR A 92 -4.43 -11.56 -0.80
N TRP A 93 -4.30 -12.75 -1.41
CA TRP A 93 -4.50 -12.92 -2.85
C TRP A 93 -5.87 -12.37 -3.28
N PHE A 94 -6.94 -12.75 -2.58
CA PHE A 94 -8.30 -12.32 -2.92
C PHE A 94 -8.48 -10.81 -2.81
N ASN A 95 -7.98 -10.20 -1.74
CA ASN A 95 -8.01 -8.74 -1.55
C ASN A 95 -7.27 -7.99 -2.66
N SER A 96 -6.22 -8.59 -3.21
CA SER A 96 -5.43 -8.05 -4.30
C SER A 96 -6.11 -8.20 -5.66
N LEU A 97 -6.60 -9.40 -5.94
CA LEU A 97 -7.04 -9.79 -7.27
C LEU A 97 -8.41 -9.23 -7.61
N VAL A 98 -9.28 -8.99 -6.62
CA VAL A 98 -10.58 -8.34 -6.86
C VAL A 98 -10.39 -6.98 -7.55
N PRO A 99 -9.73 -5.96 -6.97
CA PRO A 99 -9.56 -4.68 -7.64
C PRO A 99 -8.79 -4.82 -8.95
N MET A 100 -7.72 -5.61 -9.00
CA MET A 100 -6.93 -5.82 -10.23
C MET A 100 -7.79 -6.34 -11.39
N ALA A 101 -8.63 -7.35 -11.15
CA ALA A 101 -9.48 -7.98 -12.15
C ALA A 101 -10.49 -6.99 -12.77
N TYR A 102 -11.08 -6.10 -11.96
CA TYR A 102 -12.05 -5.12 -12.47
C TYR A 102 -11.40 -3.88 -13.09
N GLN A 103 -10.27 -3.43 -12.54
CA GLN A 103 -9.50 -2.30 -13.09
C GLN A 103 -8.94 -2.62 -14.47
N LEU A 104 -8.45 -3.86 -14.68
CA LEU A 104 -7.94 -4.33 -15.97
C LEU A 104 -9.02 -4.89 -16.90
N ASP A 105 -10.24 -5.07 -16.41
CA ASP A 105 -11.32 -5.78 -17.10
C ASP A 105 -10.92 -7.21 -17.53
N HIS A 106 -10.24 -7.92 -16.65
CA HIS A 106 -9.61 -9.20 -16.95
C HIS A 106 -10.56 -10.38 -16.71
N GLY A 107 -11.01 -11.05 -17.79
CA GLY A 107 -12.00 -12.15 -17.72
C GLY A 107 -11.61 -13.34 -16.84
N ARG A 108 -10.39 -13.89 -17.02
CA ARG A 108 -9.87 -15.02 -16.21
C ARG A 108 -9.85 -14.69 -14.71
N LEU A 109 -9.22 -13.57 -14.34
CA LEU A 109 -9.12 -13.15 -12.94
C LEU A 109 -10.50 -12.89 -12.32
N LYS A 110 -11.44 -12.27 -13.06
CA LYS A 110 -12.84 -12.12 -12.61
C LYS A 110 -13.50 -13.46 -12.31
N ALA A 111 -13.32 -14.45 -13.17
CA ALA A 111 -13.87 -15.79 -12.96
C ALA A 111 -13.27 -16.47 -11.71
N GLN A 112 -11.96 -16.33 -11.48
CA GLN A 112 -11.29 -16.88 -10.31
C GLN A 112 -11.77 -16.23 -9.01
N VAL A 113 -11.84 -14.90 -8.94
CA VAL A 113 -12.34 -14.24 -7.72
C VAL A 113 -13.81 -14.57 -7.47
N HIS A 114 -14.64 -14.72 -8.50
CA HIS A 114 -16.03 -15.18 -8.34
C HIS A 114 -16.12 -16.61 -7.82
N GLN A 115 -15.27 -17.51 -8.33
CA GLN A 115 -15.20 -18.89 -7.85
C GLN A 115 -14.80 -18.93 -6.37
N VAL A 116 -13.75 -18.21 -5.99
CA VAL A 116 -13.27 -18.16 -4.60
C VAL A 116 -14.33 -17.55 -3.68
N ALA A 117 -14.93 -16.42 -4.05
CA ALA A 117 -16.01 -15.80 -3.28
C ALA A 117 -17.20 -16.76 -3.11
N GLY A 118 -17.63 -17.43 -4.19
CA GLY A 118 -18.72 -18.39 -4.15
C GLY A 118 -18.44 -19.58 -3.22
N THR A 119 -17.24 -20.16 -3.32
CA THR A 119 -16.81 -21.29 -2.47
C THR A 119 -16.75 -20.90 -1.00
N VAL A 120 -16.03 -19.82 -0.66
CA VAL A 120 -15.84 -19.42 0.75
C VAL A 120 -17.17 -19.01 1.39
N LEU A 121 -18.01 -18.25 0.69
CA LEU A 121 -19.34 -17.88 1.19
C LEU A 121 -20.26 -19.10 1.34
N GLY A 122 -20.13 -20.08 0.44
CA GLY A 122 -20.84 -21.37 0.53
C GLY A 122 -20.40 -22.23 1.72
N HIS A 123 -19.20 -22.01 2.24
CA HIS A 123 -18.65 -22.69 3.42
C HIS A 123 -18.85 -21.91 4.73
N GLN A 124 -19.53 -20.76 4.72
CA GLN A 124 -19.81 -20.01 5.94
C GLN A 124 -20.58 -20.88 6.94
N ALA A 125 -20.07 -20.98 8.17
CA ALA A 125 -20.69 -21.77 9.21
C ALA A 125 -22.04 -21.18 9.64
N ALA A 126 -22.91 -22.01 10.22
CA ALA A 126 -24.26 -21.63 10.63
C ALA A 126 -24.29 -20.49 11.67
N ASP A 127 -23.24 -20.36 12.47
CA ASP A 127 -23.09 -19.29 13.45
C ASP A 127 -22.53 -17.99 12.85
N GLY A 128 -22.21 -17.97 11.55
CA GLY A 128 -21.68 -16.82 10.83
C GLY A 128 -20.18 -16.81 10.63
N TRP A 129 -19.43 -17.83 11.10
CA TRP A 129 -17.98 -17.88 10.90
C TRP A 129 -17.62 -18.04 9.42
N ILE A 130 -16.71 -17.19 8.94
CA ILE A 130 -16.12 -17.24 7.60
C ILE A 130 -14.66 -17.66 7.78
N GLY A 131 -14.21 -18.68 7.06
CA GLY A 131 -12.81 -19.14 7.09
C GLY A 131 -12.64 -20.56 7.64
N PRO A 132 -11.41 -21.11 7.55
CA PRO A 132 -11.13 -22.52 7.73
C PRO A 132 -11.14 -22.99 9.20
N GLU A 133 -10.99 -22.07 10.16
CA GLU A 133 -10.79 -22.42 11.56
C GLU A 133 -12.05 -22.95 12.25
N VAL A 134 -11.83 -23.90 13.16
CA VAL A 134 -12.86 -24.50 13.99
C VAL A 134 -12.56 -24.31 15.47
N GLY A 135 -13.60 -24.29 16.30
CA GLY A 135 -13.47 -24.22 17.75
C GLY A 135 -12.63 -23.03 18.24
N ALA A 136 -11.64 -23.31 19.09
CA ALA A 136 -10.80 -22.30 19.74
C ALA A 136 -9.77 -21.65 18.81
N ALA A 137 -9.51 -22.21 17.62
CA ALA A 137 -8.55 -21.65 16.67
C ALA A 137 -9.07 -20.39 15.93
N ARG A 138 -10.37 -20.08 16.04
CA ARG A 138 -11.02 -18.95 15.36
C ARG A 138 -10.52 -17.60 15.88
N ASN A 139 -10.07 -16.70 15.00
CA ASN A 139 -9.26 -15.54 15.39
C ASN A 139 -9.32 -14.20 14.61
N PHE A 140 -10.36 -13.71 13.94
CA PHE A 140 -10.36 -12.43 13.14
C PHE A 140 -9.27 -12.05 12.09
N TRP A 141 -7.96 -12.31 12.24
CA TRP A 141 -6.89 -11.71 11.43
C TRP A 141 -7.07 -11.95 9.93
N ALA A 142 -6.98 -13.19 9.46
CA ALA A 142 -7.07 -13.50 8.03
C ALA A 142 -8.45 -13.21 7.40
N ARG A 143 -9.49 -13.00 8.22
CA ARG A 143 -10.79 -12.53 7.71
C ARG A 143 -10.67 -11.10 7.23
N THR A 144 -9.85 -10.28 7.87
CA THR A 144 -9.68 -8.86 7.56
C THR A 144 -9.40 -8.60 6.06
N PRO A 145 -8.32 -9.11 5.45
CA PRO A 145 -8.08 -8.92 4.01
C PRO A 145 -9.18 -9.58 3.14
N PHE A 146 -9.70 -10.75 3.53
CA PHE A 146 -10.76 -11.39 2.76
C PHE A 146 -12.04 -10.53 2.69
N LEU A 147 -12.48 -9.95 3.80
CA LEU A 147 -13.69 -9.12 3.86
C LEU A 147 -13.49 -7.79 3.13
N LEU A 148 -12.28 -7.21 3.15
CA LEU A 148 -11.94 -6.07 2.30
C LEU A 148 -12.07 -6.42 0.81
N GLY A 149 -11.64 -7.62 0.40
CA GLY A 149 -11.85 -8.12 -0.95
C GLY A 149 -13.34 -8.29 -1.30
N LEU A 150 -14.17 -8.77 -0.36
CA LEU A 150 -15.60 -8.93 -0.57
C LEU A 150 -16.33 -7.59 -0.75
N VAL A 151 -15.97 -6.59 0.07
CA VAL A 151 -16.50 -5.22 -0.08
C VAL A 151 -16.18 -4.65 -1.45
N GLN A 152 -14.92 -4.76 -1.89
CA GLN A 152 -14.52 -4.32 -3.22
C GLN A 152 -15.23 -5.10 -4.34
N LEU A 153 -15.54 -6.38 -4.12
CA LEU A 153 -16.28 -7.20 -5.08
C LEU A 153 -17.73 -6.70 -5.25
N VAL A 154 -18.39 -6.30 -4.15
CA VAL A 154 -19.73 -5.71 -4.20
C VAL A 154 -19.71 -4.37 -4.93
N GLU A 155 -18.75 -3.51 -4.58
CA GLU A 155 -18.58 -2.19 -5.23
C GLU A 155 -18.37 -2.30 -6.73
N ALA A 156 -17.57 -3.28 -7.17
CA ALA A 156 -17.27 -3.49 -8.58
C ALA A 156 -18.37 -4.28 -9.33
N ASN A 157 -19.14 -5.10 -8.62
CA ASN A 157 -20.24 -5.88 -9.18
C ASN A 157 -21.36 -6.12 -8.17
N ASN A 158 -22.44 -5.36 -8.34
CA ASN A 158 -23.59 -5.35 -7.45
C ASN A 158 -24.36 -6.70 -7.39
N THR A 159 -24.12 -7.67 -8.28
CA THR A 159 -24.74 -9.01 -8.17
C THR A 159 -24.29 -9.75 -6.91
N TRP A 160 -23.15 -9.35 -6.32
CA TRP A 160 -22.63 -9.92 -5.08
C TRP A 160 -23.16 -9.24 -3.82
N GLN A 161 -23.92 -8.13 -3.94
CA GLN A 161 -24.38 -7.34 -2.80
C GLN A 161 -25.11 -8.19 -1.77
N ASP A 162 -26.19 -8.86 -2.17
CA ASP A 162 -27.03 -9.61 -1.23
C ASP A 162 -26.29 -10.77 -0.54
N PRO A 163 -25.58 -11.69 -1.24
CA PRO A 163 -24.86 -12.77 -0.57
C PRO A 163 -23.74 -12.25 0.35
N VAL A 164 -23.00 -11.22 -0.08
CA VAL A 164 -21.90 -10.66 0.72
C VAL A 164 -22.43 -9.91 1.94
N VAL A 165 -23.37 -8.97 1.78
CA VAL A 165 -23.91 -8.19 2.89
C VAL A 165 -24.55 -9.13 3.92
N LYS A 166 -25.34 -10.12 3.49
CA LYS A 166 -25.89 -11.13 4.42
C LYS A 166 -24.79 -11.88 5.18
N SER A 167 -23.74 -12.32 4.48
CA SER A 167 -22.64 -13.05 5.08
C SER A 167 -21.86 -12.21 6.09
N LEU A 168 -21.51 -10.97 5.71
CA LEU A 168 -20.84 -10.00 6.57
C LEU A 168 -21.67 -9.72 7.83
N ARG A 169 -22.98 -9.51 7.72
CA ARG A 169 -23.85 -9.29 8.87
C ARG A 169 -23.86 -10.47 9.84
N SER A 170 -23.93 -11.68 9.31
CA SER A 170 -23.86 -12.90 10.15
C SER A 170 -22.52 -12.97 10.88
N PHE A 171 -21.42 -12.70 10.18
CA PHE A 171 -20.09 -12.64 10.77
C PHE A 171 -19.95 -11.53 11.82
N MET A 172 -20.55 -10.35 11.61
CA MET A 172 -20.50 -9.25 12.58
C MET A 172 -21.31 -9.58 13.84
N SER A 173 -22.44 -10.27 13.74
CA SER A 173 -23.18 -10.78 14.90
C SER A 173 -22.35 -11.77 15.71
N LEU A 174 -21.66 -12.71 15.04
CA LEU A 174 -20.74 -13.63 15.70
C LEU A 174 -19.57 -12.91 16.35
N SER A 175 -18.98 -11.93 15.65
CA SER A 175 -17.87 -11.13 16.15
C SER A 175 -18.26 -10.40 17.44
N ASN A 176 -19.47 -9.82 17.50
CA ASN A 176 -19.98 -9.19 18.72
C ASN A 176 -20.07 -10.17 19.88
N ALA A 177 -20.64 -11.36 19.65
CA ALA A 177 -20.77 -12.40 20.65
C ALA A 177 -19.40 -12.89 21.14
N MET A 178 -18.44 -13.06 20.24
CA MET A 178 -17.06 -13.44 20.54
C MET A 178 -16.34 -12.37 21.38
N LEU A 179 -16.50 -11.09 21.04
CA LEU A 179 -15.89 -9.98 21.79
C LEU A 179 -16.48 -9.85 23.20
N LYS A 180 -17.79 -10.08 23.35
CA LYS A 180 -18.47 -10.09 24.66
C LYS A 180 -18.11 -11.30 25.53
N ASP A 181 -17.73 -12.40 24.89
CA ASP A 181 -17.18 -13.60 25.51
C ASP A 181 -15.68 -13.43 25.79
N ASP A 182 -15.34 -12.43 26.61
CA ASP A 182 -13.97 -12.17 27.10
C ASP A 182 -12.94 -11.99 25.97
N GLY A 183 -13.33 -11.30 24.88
CA GLY A 183 -12.45 -10.99 23.75
C GLY A 183 -11.96 -12.22 22.97
N ARG A 184 -12.75 -13.30 22.94
CA ARG A 184 -12.40 -14.57 22.28
C ARG A 184 -12.02 -14.35 20.81
N GLY A 185 -10.86 -14.88 20.42
CA GLY A 185 -10.32 -14.76 19.08
C GLY A 185 -9.74 -13.39 18.74
N PHE A 186 -9.69 -12.45 19.69
CA PHE A 186 -9.10 -11.12 19.50
C PHE A 186 -8.03 -10.77 20.54
N THR A 187 -8.38 -10.72 21.82
CA THR A 187 -7.43 -10.54 22.94
C THR A 187 -7.19 -11.84 23.69
N LYS A 188 -8.11 -12.80 23.55
CA LYS A 188 -8.04 -14.14 24.13
C LYS A 188 -8.05 -15.19 23.03
N CYS A 189 -6.86 -15.59 22.61
CA CYS A 189 -6.64 -16.67 21.65
C CYS A 189 -6.31 -17.99 22.35
N ASP A 190 -6.52 -19.10 21.65
CA ASP A 190 -5.93 -20.38 22.02
C ASP A 190 -4.39 -20.31 21.98
N LYS A 191 -3.72 -21.22 22.70
CA LYS A 191 -2.25 -21.25 22.83
C LYS A 191 -1.52 -21.34 21.49
N ASP A 192 -2.16 -21.91 20.47
CA ASP A 192 -1.57 -22.11 19.13
C ASP A 192 -1.93 -20.98 18.16
N VAL A 193 -2.52 -19.87 18.64
CA VAL A 193 -2.92 -18.72 17.83
C VAL A 193 -2.32 -17.43 18.39
N ASP A 194 -1.52 -16.75 17.58
CA ASP A 194 -0.95 -15.46 17.93
C ASP A 194 -1.94 -14.31 17.66
N CYS A 195 -2.68 -13.91 18.69
CA CYS A 195 -3.63 -12.81 18.65
C CYS A 195 -2.97 -11.43 18.37
N ARG A 196 -1.64 -11.29 18.44
CA ARG A 196 -0.96 -10.00 18.23
C ARG A 196 -1.11 -9.50 16.80
N TRP A 197 -1.13 -10.41 15.81
CA TRP A 197 -1.30 -10.06 14.39
C TRP A 197 -2.64 -9.36 14.13
N GLY A 198 -3.73 -9.94 14.66
CA GLY A 198 -5.07 -9.36 14.55
C GLY A 198 -5.20 -8.04 15.31
N GLN A 199 -4.62 -7.94 16.51
CA GLN A 199 -4.67 -6.73 17.34
C GLN A 199 -3.95 -5.53 16.72
N ALA A 200 -2.73 -5.71 16.20
CA ALA A 200 -1.98 -4.63 15.56
C ALA A 200 -2.68 -4.11 14.28
N ARG A 201 -3.50 -4.93 13.63
CA ARG A 201 -4.08 -4.64 12.29
C ARG A 201 -5.60 -4.52 12.27
N ILE A 202 -6.26 -4.53 13.44
CA ILE A 202 -7.73 -4.58 13.54
C ILE A 202 -8.44 -3.41 12.84
N HIS A 203 -7.75 -2.29 12.67
CA HIS A 203 -8.27 -1.12 11.97
C HIS A 203 -8.68 -1.42 10.52
N ASP A 204 -8.08 -2.43 9.86
CA ASP A 204 -8.51 -2.87 8.53
C ASP A 204 -9.87 -3.59 8.56
N LEU A 205 -10.18 -4.36 9.61
CA LEU A 205 -11.51 -4.96 9.77
C LEU A 205 -12.56 -3.88 10.06
N ILE A 206 -12.17 -2.87 10.85
CA ILE A 206 -13.02 -1.71 11.14
C ILE A 206 -13.43 -0.98 9.85
N ILE A 207 -12.57 -0.91 8.83
CA ILE A 207 -12.94 -0.32 7.53
C ILE A 207 -14.13 -1.06 6.89
N THR A 208 -14.16 -2.39 6.96
CA THR A 208 -15.32 -3.19 6.49
C THR A 208 -16.60 -2.86 7.27
N ILE A 209 -16.50 -2.67 8.59
CA ILE A 209 -17.65 -2.29 9.43
C ILE A 209 -18.15 -0.90 9.08
N GLN A 210 -17.22 0.05 8.86
CA GLN A 210 -17.56 1.40 8.41
C GLN A 210 -18.26 1.38 7.06
N TRP A 211 -17.79 0.54 6.12
CA TRP A 211 -18.43 0.38 4.82
C TRP A 211 -19.88 -0.11 4.93
N LEU A 212 -20.16 -1.10 5.80
CA LEU A 212 -21.53 -1.57 6.05
C LEU A 212 -22.44 -0.45 6.57
N LEU A 213 -21.95 0.34 7.53
CA LEU A 213 -22.71 1.47 8.10
C LEU A 213 -23.04 2.54 7.06
N GLU A 214 -22.11 2.84 6.16
CA GLU A 214 -22.28 3.91 5.16
C GLU A 214 -23.13 3.48 3.96
N HIS A 215 -22.96 2.25 3.48
CA HIS A 215 -23.56 1.79 2.23
C HIS A 215 -24.79 0.90 2.42
N HIS A 216 -24.91 0.27 3.59
CA HIS A 216 -25.99 -0.66 3.91
C HIS A 216 -26.49 -0.44 5.34
N PRO A 217 -27.07 0.73 5.70
CA PRO A 217 -27.63 0.94 7.04
C PRO A 217 -28.78 -0.05 7.33
N SER A 218 -28.86 -0.57 8.56
CA SER A 218 -29.98 -1.42 9.01
C SER A 218 -30.22 -1.35 10.53
N ASP A 219 -31.16 -2.14 11.01
CA ASP A 219 -31.38 -2.40 12.43
C ASP A 219 -30.17 -2.99 13.19
N GLN A 220 -29.16 -3.52 12.49
CA GLN A 220 -27.92 -4.04 13.08
C GLN A 220 -26.88 -2.95 13.34
N ASP A 221 -27.11 -1.70 12.94
CA ASP A 221 -26.11 -0.62 13.04
C ASP A 221 -25.62 -0.41 14.47
N SER A 222 -26.48 -0.59 15.48
CA SER A 222 -26.08 -0.51 16.90
C SER A 222 -25.04 -1.56 17.28
N LEU A 223 -25.16 -2.79 16.76
CA LEU A 223 -24.21 -3.88 16.95
C LEU A 223 -22.89 -3.60 16.19
N LEU A 224 -22.97 -3.01 15.00
CA LEU A 224 -21.77 -2.62 14.24
C LEU A 224 -20.96 -1.53 14.96
N TRP A 225 -21.64 -0.54 15.52
CA TRP A 225 -21.02 0.47 16.38
C TRP A 225 -20.38 -0.14 17.63
N GLU A 226 -21.10 -1.05 18.31
CA GLU A 226 -20.58 -1.75 19.47
C GLU A 226 -19.36 -2.62 19.13
N ASN A 227 -19.33 -3.27 17.97
CA ASN A 227 -18.15 -4.03 17.53
C ASN A 227 -16.92 -3.13 17.41
N MET A 228 -17.03 -1.97 16.76
CA MET A 228 -15.90 -1.03 16.64
C MET A 228 -15.45 -0.51 18.00
N ASP A 229 -16.39 -0.24 18.91
CA ASP A 229 -16.07 0.20 20.27
C ASP A 229 -15.37 -0.92 21.07
N LEU A 230 -15.85 -2.17 20.98
CA LEU A 230 -15.24 -3.32 21.66
C LEU A 230 -13.86 -3.64 21.09
N PHE A 231 -13.69 -3.67 19.77
CA PHE A 231 -12.38 -3.85 19.15
C PHE A 231 -11.41 -2.77 19.63
N TYR A 232 -11.80 -1.49 19.61
CA TYR A 232 -10.91 -0.45 20.09
C TYR A 232 -10.66 -0.55 21.60
N ALA A 233 -11.69 -0.75 22.42
CA ALA A 233 -11.57 -0.76 23.88
C ALA A 233 -10.74 -1.94 24.41
N GLN A 234 -10.91 -3.13 23.83
CA GLN A 234 -10.21 -4.34 24.26
C GLN A 234 -8.78 -4.42 23.71
N ASN A 235 -8.48 -3.78 22.58
CA ASN A 235 -7.17 -3.89 21.93
C ASN A 235 -6.02 -3.44 22.84
N GLN A 236 -5.05 -4.34 23.04
CA GLN A 236 -3.84 -4.06 23.81
C GLN A 236 -2.79 -3.30 22.98
N TYR A 237 -2.84 -3.41 21.65
CA TYR A 237 -1.87 -2.81 20.73
C TYR A 237 -2.47 -1.58 20.04
N LYS A 238 -2.46 -0.44 20.75
CA LYS A 238 -3.02 0.84 20.30
C LYS A 238 -1.93 1.74 19.72
N TRP A 239 -1.96 1.93 18.40
CA TRP A 239 -1.06 2.86 17.70
C TRP A 239 -1.15 4.31 18.22
N ASP A 240 -2.33 4.77 18.65
CA ASP A 240 -2.48 6.10 19.25
C ASP A 240 -1.76 6.25 20.60
N LYS A 241 -1.46 5.14 21.28
CA LYS A 241 -0.64 5.12 22.50
C LYS A 241 0.84 4.99 22.18
N TRP A 242 1.19 4.13 21.23
CA TRP A 242 2.57 3.97 20.77
C TRP A 242 3.20 5.30 20.32
N TYR A 243 2.51 6.03 19.44
CA TYR A 243 2.96 7.34 18.95
C TYR A 243 2.69 8.46 19.96
N THR A 244 3.17 8.31 21.19
CA THR A 244 3.14 9.33 22.25
C THR A 244 4.54 9.56 22.79
N GLU A 245 4.85 10.81 23.10
CA GLU A 245 6.14 11.20 23.66
C GLU A 245 6.42 10.40 24.95
N GLY A 246 7.63 9.83 25.04
CA GLY A 246 8.02 8.93 26.13
C GLY A 246 7.51 7.49 26.03
N THR A 247 6.69 7.16 25.03
CA THR A 247 6.30 5.77 24.70
C THR A 247 6.94 5.31 23.39
N PHE A 248 6.96 6.16 22.37
CA PHE A 248 7.63 5.87 21.11
C PHE A 248 9.14 5.76 21.31
N GLU A 249 9.75 4.71 20.78
CA GLU A 249 11.20 4.51 20.81
C GLU A 249 11.84 4.97 19.51
N GLU A 250 12.65 6.04 19.57
CA GLU A 250 13.43 6.52 18.43
C GLU A 250 14.57 5.56 18.05
N VAL A 251 15.05 4.78 19.03
CA VAL A 251 16.05 3.73 18.88
C VAL A 251 15.48 2.50 19.58
N VAL A 252 15.19 1.48 18.78
CA VAL A 252 14.43 0.30 19.22
C VAL A 252 15.37 -0.80 19.72
N ASP A 253 15.02 -1.44 20.85
CA ASP A 253 15.62 -2.73 21.22
C ASP A 253 14.90 -3.88 20.49
N VAL A 254 15.54 -4.39 19.43
CA VAL A 254 15.01 -5.49 18.61
C VAL A 254 14.78 -6.81 19.36
N ASN A 255 15.32 -6.93 20.58
CA ASN A 255 15.16 -8.11 21.43
C ASN A 255 13.95 -8.02 22.38
N ASP A 256 13.33 -6.85 22.55
CA ASP A 256 12.11 -6.71 23.33
C ASP A 256 10.90 -7.21 22.50
N ASP A 257 10.42 -8.41 22.84
CA ASP A 257 9.27 -9.02 22.17
C ASP A 257 7.94 -8.29 22.49
N SER A 258 7.88 -7.52 23.58
CA SER A 258 6.65 -6.82 23.99
C SER A 258 6.29 -5.67 23.03
N ILE A 259 7.28 -5.08 22.38
CA ILE A 259 7.11 -4.01 21.39
C ILE A 259 7.08 -4.52 19.95
N PHE A 260 7.32 -5.82 19.71
CA PHE A 260 7.34 -6.42 18.36
C PHE A 260 6.16 -5.99 17.48
N PRO A 261 4.89 -5.97 17.97
CA PRO A 261 3.77 -5.54 17.14
C PRO A 261 3.82 -4.09 16.67
N TYR A 262 4.59 -3.23 17.34
CA TYR A 262 4.76 -1.82 16.98
C TYR A 262 5.99 -1.53 16.13
N ILE A 263 6.94 -2.46 16.04
CA ILE A 263 8.21 -2.26 15.32
C ILE A 263 8.32 -3.18 14.09
N HIS A 264 7.38 -4.12 13.92
CA HIS A 264 7.38 -4.98 12.73
C HIS A 264 6.97 -4.19 11.48
N GLY A 265 7.81 -4.17 10.44
CA GLY A 265 7.68 -3.25 9.30
C GLY A 265 6.29 -3.21 8.67
N VAL A 266 5.67 -4.37 8.42
CA VAL A 266 4.32 -4.44 7.84
C VAL A 266 3.26 -3.94 8.82
N ASN A 267 3.42 -4.25 10.12
CA ASN A 267 2.55 -3.70 11.16
C ASN A 267 2.63 -2.18 11.20
N VAL A 268 3.84 -1.61 11.14
CA VAL A 268 4.05 -0.16 11.10
C VAL A 268 3.37 0.43 9.88
N GLY A 269 3.67 -0.10 8.68
CA GLY A 269 3.08 0.35 7.42
C GLY A 269 1.55 0.34 7.44
N GLN A 270 0.92 -0.71 7.98
CA GLN A 270 -0.54 -0.73 8.20
C GLN A 270 -0.97 0.23 9.31
N GLY A 271 -0.23 0.29 10.41
CA GLY A 271 -0.50 1.08 11.61
C GLY A 271 -0.57 2.59 11.37
N LEU A 272 0.11 3.10 10.34
CA LEU A 272 0.09 4.53 9.97
C LEU A 272 -1.34 5.07 9.77
N LYS A 273 -2.29 4.26 9.29
CA LYS A 273 -3.70 4.70 9.12
C LYS A 273 -4.59 4.45 10.34
N ALA A 274 -4.12 3.72 11.36
CA ALA A 274 -4.96 3.25 12.46
C ALA A 274 -5.68 4.40 13.18
N SER A 275 -4.96 5.46 13.55
CA SER A 275 -5.55 6.64 14.21
C SER A 275 -6.56 7.37 13.32
N ALA A 276 -6.37 7.36 11.98
CA ALA A 276 -7.32 7.96 11.05
C ALA A 276 -8.62 7.15 10.97
N VAL A 277 -8.52 5.81 10.99
CA VAL A 277 -9.68 4.91 11.08
C VAL A 277 -10.47 5.15 12.37
N ILE A 278 -9.79 5.31 13.51
CA ILE A 278 -10.44 5.58 14.80
C ILE A 278 -11.02 6.99 14.87
N TYR A 279 -10.37 7.98 14.26
CA TYR A 279 -10.93 9.33 14.11
C TYR A 279 -12.31 9.29 13.44
N ARG A 280 -12.49 8.44 12.42
CA ARG A 280 -13.81 8.29 11.76
C ARG A 280 -14.91 7.84 12.72
N ILE A 281 -14.57 7.13 13.80
CA ILE A 281 -15.52 6.62 14.79
C ILE A 281 -15.91 7.69 15.83
N ASN A 282 -14.94 8.49 16.31
CA ASN A 282 -15.14 9.35 17.48
C ASN A 282 -14.92 10.86 17.26
N GLY A 283 -14.42 11.28 16.10
CA GLY A 283 -14.17 12.69 15.77
C GLY A 283 -13.11 13.39 16.63
N SER A 284 -12.28 12.64 17.36
CA SER A 284 -11.29 13.19 18.29
C SER A 284 -10.17 13.92 17.56
N SER A 285 -9.95 15.19 17.88
CA SER A 285 -8.79 15.96 17.38
C SER A 285 -7.45 15.34 17.82
N ALA A 286 -7.42 14.63 18.96
CA ALA A 286 -6.24 13.89 19.38
C ALA A 286 -5.91 12.75 18.39
N MET A 287 -6.91 12.08 17.81
CA MET A 287 -6.68 11.05 16.79
C MET A 287 -6.14 11.63 15.49
N VAL A 288 -6.55 12.85 15.12
CA VAL A 288 -5.95 13.58 14.00
C VAL A 288 -4.48 13.82 14.26
N GLN A 289 -4.12 14.35 15.44
CA GLN A 289 -2.72 14.59 15.79
C GLN A 289 -1.91 13.29 15.79
N LYS A 290 -2.47 12.19 16.32
CA LYS A 290 -1.79 10.89 16.34
C LYS A 290 -1.59 10.28 14.95
N SER A 291 -2.44 10.59 13.97
CA SER A 291 -2.15 10.24 12.58
C SER A 291 -0.93 10.99 12.03
N LEU A 292 -0.76 12.27 12.41
CA LEU A 292 0.38 13.08 11.96
C LEU A 292 1.66 12.63 12.65
N ASP A 293 1.62 12.46 13.99
CA ASP A 293 2.76 11.98 14.79
C ASP A 293 3.27 10.63 14.25
N ALA A 294 2.36 9.71 13.93
CA ALA A 294 2.71 8.38 13.41
C ALA A 294 3.56 8.45 12.13
N ILE A 295 3.12 9.25 11.16
CA ILE A 295 3.80 9.38 9.87
C ILE A 295 5.11 10.15 10.06
N GLU A 296 5.09 11.29 10.74
CA GLU A 296 6.28 12.11 10.95
C GLU A 296 7.39 11.32 11.67
N TRP A 297 7.06 10.63 12.76
CA TRP A 297 8.06 9.98 13.60
C TRP A 297 8.61 8.72 12.94
N THR A 298 7.75 7.87 12.35
CA THR A 298 8.22 6.69 11.61
C THR A 298 9.18 7.08 10.49
N PHE A 299 8.85 8.07 9.65
CA PHE A 299 9.73 8.44 8.54
C PHE A 299 10.99 9.20 8.99
N ARG A 300 10.94 9.93 10.11
CA ARG A 300 12.11 10.60 10.68
C ARG A 300 13.13 9.60 11.23
N HIS A 301 12.69 8.58 11.95
CA HIS A 301 13.57 7.67 12.70
C HIS A 301 13.83 6.34 11.99
N HIS A 302 12.93 5.90 11.11
CA HIS A 302 13.00 4.61 10.43
C HIS A 302 12.62 4.71 8.93
N GLY A 303 12.61 5.90 8.32
CA GLY A 303 12.23 6.07 6.91
C GLY A 303 13.40 5.91 5.92
N SER A 304 13.15 5.20 4.82
CA SER A 304 14.04 5.17 3.65
C SER A 304 13.80 6.37 2.72
N ALA A 305 14.80 6.74 1.94
CA ALA A 305 14.62 7.73 0.87
C ALA A 305 13.69 7.24 -0.26
N SER A 306 13.42 5.94 -0.36
CA SER A 306 12.45 5.39 -1.32
C SER A 306 10.99 5.51 -0.84
N GLY A 307 10.77 6.00 0.38
CA GLY A 307 9.43 6.21 0.95
C GLY A 307 8.83 4.96 1.62
N SER A 308 9.66 3.99 2.03
CA SER A 308 9.23 2.83 2.82
C SER A 308 9.85 2.88 4.23
N VAL A 309 9.40 2.00 5.11
CA VAL A 309 9.94 1.85 6.48
C VAL A 309 11.10 0.86 6.47
N LEU A 310 12.23 1.26 7.06
CA LEU A 310 13.43 0.45 7.27
C LEU A 310 13.20 -0.45 8.48
N ALA A 311 12.93 -1.71 8.19
CA ALA A 311 12.72 -2.75 9.18
C ALA A 311 13.14 -4.09 8.57
N ASP A 312 14.09 -4.76 9.21
CA ASP A 312 14.52 -6.13 8.87
C ASP A 312 13.49 -7.14 9.40
N GLU A 313 12.21 -6.85 9.15
CA GLU A 313 11.00 -7.21 9.91
C GLU A 313 10.89 -6.60 11.31
N LYS A 314 11.91 -5.89 11.77
CA LYS A 314 11.92 -5.10 12.99
C LYS A 314 12.65 -3.79 12.73
N GLU A 315 12.03 -2.66 13.08
CA GLU A 315 12.69 -1.35 13.09
C GLU A 315 13.90 -1.39 14.03
N ARG A 316 14.97 -0.69 13.66
CA ARG A 316 16.19 -0.58 14.49
C ARG A 316 16.88 0.76 14.31
N ASP A 317 17.26 1.11 13.09
CA ASP A 317 18.00 2.32 12.75
C ASP A 317 17.80 2.73 11.27
N VAL A 318 18.47 3.80 10.83
CA VAL A 318 18.40 4.37 9.46
C VAL A 318 19.56 3.96 8.56
N GLY A 319 20.27 2.89 8.90
CA GLY A 319 21.43 2.43 8.15
C GLY A 319 21.10 2.11 6.69
N PRO A 320 21.99 2.43 5.72
CA PRO A 320 21.71 2.20 4.31
C PRO A 320 21.74 0.71 3.92
N PHE A 321 22.15 -0.16 4.84
CA PHE A 321 22.08 -1.62 4.75
C PHE A 321 20.87 -2.20 5.50
N MET A 322 20.00 -1.38 6.10
CA MET A 322 18.75 -1.88 6.66
C MET A 322 17.81 -2.25 5.51
N GLY A 323 17.16 -3.40 5.65
CA GLY A 323 16.14 -3.88 4.75
C GLY A 323 14.81 -3.14 4.92
N SER A 324 14.03 -3.14 3.86
CA SER A 324 12.63 -2.78 3.84
C SER A 324 11.88 -3.85 3.05
N GLU A 325 10.84 -4.42 3.68
CA GLU A 325 10.08 -5.52 3.10
C GLU A 325 9.12 -5.04 1.99
N LEU A 326 8.87 -5.86 0.97
CA LEU A 326 7.89 -5.56 -0.08
C LEU A 326 6.47 -5.34 0.47
N CYS A 327 6.01 -6.16 1.42
CA CYS A 327 4.72 -5.93 2.10
C CYS A 327 4.67 -4.57 2.80
N THR A 328 5.79 -4.13 3.38
CA THR A 328 5.89 -2.84 4.06
C THR A 328 5.65 -1.69 3.08
N ALA A 329 6.20 -1.76 1.86
CA ALA A 329 5.96 -0.76 0.83
C ALA A 329 4.48 -0.71 0.41
N VAL A 330 3.83 -1.87 0.21
CA VAL A 330 2.40 -1.96 -0.14
C VAL A 330 1.53 -1.29 0.92
N GLU A 331 1.72 -1.68 2.18
CA GLU A 331 0.85 -1.21 3.27
C GLU A 331 1.14 0.25 3.64
N THR A 332 2.40 0.69 3.55
CA THR A 332 2.76 2.11 3.71
C THR A 332 2.07 2.97 2.65
N GLY A 333 2.16 2.59 1.37
CA GLY A 333 1.53 3.34 0.27
C GLY A 333 0.02 3.45 0.45
N TYR A 334 -0.65 2.37 0.85
CA TYR A 334 -2.08 2.38 1.13
C TYR A 334 -2.45 3.23 2.35
N SER A 335 -1.74 3.09 3.45
CA SER A 335 -2.02 3.84 4.68
C SER A 335 -1.85 5.35 4.51
N LEU A 336 -0.86 5.77 3.74
CA LEU A 336 -0.65 7.17 3.41
C LEU A 336 -1.77 7.72 2.50
N ALA A 337 -2.21 6.94 1.50
CA ALA A 337 -3.35 7.29 0.66
C ALA A 337 -4.66 7.42 1.47
N TYR A 338 -4.94 6.45 2.34
CA TYR A 338 -6.11 6.46 3.22
C TYR A 338 -6.08 7.69 4.15
N THR A 339 -4.94 7.96 4.77
CA THR A 339 -4.79 9.08 5.70
C THR A 339 -4.92 10.42 4.99
N PHE A 340 -4.45 10.53 3.74
CA PHE A 340 -4.75 11.68 2.88
C PHE A 340 -6.25 11.84 2.64
N GLN A 341 -6.97 10.77 2.32
CA GLN A 341 -8.41 10.84 2.08
C GLN A 341 -9.23 11.25 3.32
N VAL A 342 -8.78 10.88 4.52
CA VAL A 342 -9.43 11.26 5.77
C VAL A 342 -9.09 12.70 6.18
N HIS A 343 -7.80 13.06 6.21
CA HIS A 343 -7.34 14.33 6.81
C HIS A 343 -7.00 15.42 5.79
N GLY A 344 -6.69 15.03 4.55
CA GLY A 344 -6.33 15.95 3.47
C GLY A 344 -5.00 16.66 3.67
N ARG A 345 -3.96 15.97 4.16
CA ARG A 345 -2.60 16.50 4.27
C ARG A 345 -1.78 16.15 3.04
N GLY A 346 -1.46 17.15 2.21
CA GLY A 346 -0.81 16.94 0.90
C GLY A 346 0.45 16.06 0.95
N GLU A 347 1.25 16.19 2.02
CA GLU A 347 2.47 15.41 2.27
C GLU A 347 2.23 13.90 2.33
N HIS A 348 1.06 13.44 2.80
CA HIS A 348 0.74 12.01 2.84
C HIS A 348 0.52 11.46 1.42
N ALA A 349 -0.11 12.23 0.53
CA ALA A 349 -0.25 11.83 -0.87
C ALA A 349 1.10 11.83 -1.62
N ASP A 350 1.98 12.77 -1.29
CA ASP A 350 3.36 12.76 -1.80
C ASP A 350 4.13 11.53 -1.30
N GLY A 351 3.98 11.17 -0.02
CA GLY A 351 4.54 9.95 0.54
C GLY A 351 4.02 8.69 -0.15
N ALA A 352 2.70 8.56 -0.35
CA ALA A 352 2.10 7.42 -1.05
C ALA A 352 2.65 7.25 -2.49
N GLU A 353 2.77 8.36 -3.24
CA GLU A 353 3.40 8.36 -4.56
C GLU A 353 4.88 7.98 -4.49
N ARG A 354 5.63 8.54 -3.52
CA ARG A 354 7.05 8.22 -3.33
C ARG A 354 7.25 6.73 -3.09
N THR A 355 6.47 6.11 -2.21
CA THR A 355 6.53 4.66 -1.96
C THR A 355 6.25 3.87 -3.25
N MET A 356 5.17 4.21 -3.96
CA MET A 356 4.70 3.43 -5.11
C MET A 356 5.50 3.63 -6.39
N PHE A 357 6.26 4.73 -6.52
CA PHE A 357 7.13 4.96 -7.68
C PHE A 357 8.58 4.54 -7.45
N ASN A 358 8.97 4.21 -6.21
CA ASN A 358 10.35 3.88 -5.87
C ASN A 358 10.45 2.54 -5.12
N ALA A 359 9.98 2.49 -3.87
CA ALA A 359 10.13 1.31 -3.02
C ALA A 359 9.42 0.07 -3.57
N PHE A 360 8.21 0.23 -4.11
CA PHE A 360 7.46 -0.89 -4.67
C PHE A 360 8.11 -1.49 -5.94
N PRO A 361 8.33 -0.72 -7.04
CA PRO A 361 8.85 -1.29 -8.29
C PRO A 361 10.30 -1.77 -8.23
N VAL A 362 11.14 -1.26 -7.31
CA VAL A 362 12.55 -1.71 -7.23
C VAL A 362 12.65 -3.20 -6.90
N MET A 363 11.71 -3.69 -6.09
CA MET A 363 11.66 -5.07 -5.58
C MET A 363 10.98 -6.05 -6.52
N MET A 364 10.57 -5.65 -7.72
CA MET A 364 9.90 -6.53 -8.68
C MET A 364 10.64 -6.57 -10.02
N THR A 365 10.64 -7.69 -10.71
CA THR A 365 11.01 -7.73 -12.14
C THR A 365 9.93 -7.05 -12.96
N GLY A 366 10.29 -6.39 -14.07
CA GLY A 366 9.30 -5.67 -14.87
C GLY A 366 8.29 -6.60 -15.52
N ASP A 367 8.68 -7.82 -15.87
CA ASP A 367 7.78 -8.87 -16.36
C ASP A 367 6.80 -9.43 -15.30
N GLY A 368 6.95 -9.04 -14.03
CA GLY A 368 6.06 -9.43 -12.94
C GLY A 368 6.20 -10.87 -12.46
N TRP A 369 7.24 -11.61 -12.87
CA TRP A 369 7.42 -13.02 -12.50
C TRP A 369 8.26 -13.28 -11.25
N ALA A 370 9.02 -12.30 -10.78
CA ALA A 370 9.86 -12.44 -9.60
C ALA A 370 9.89 -11.16 -8.76
N HIS A 371 10.07 -11.32 -7.45
CA HIS A 371 10.16 -10.21 -6.49
C HIS A 371 11.20 -10.47 -5.42
N GLN A 372 11.67 -9.41 -4.76
CA GLN A 372 12.49 -9.49 -3.55
C GLN A 372 11.61 -9.50 -2.30
N TYR A 373 12.11 -10.15 -1.25
CA TYR A 373 11.52 -10.00 0.07
C TYR A 373 11.97 -8.69 0.75
N MET A 374 13.29 -8.42 0.74
CA MET A 374 13.92 -7.22 1.27
C MET A 374 14.66 -6.44 0.18
N ALA A 375 14.54 -5.12 0.20
CA ALA A 375 15.47 -4.20 -0.45
C ALA A 375 16.18 -3.31 0.56
N GLN A 376 17.44 -2.99 0.31
CA GLN A 376 18.23 -2.05 1.12
C GLN A 376 18.45 -0.74 0.35
N PRO A 377 18.53 0.44 1.00
CA PRO A 377 18.87 1.69 0.30
C PRO A 377 20.16 1.62 -0.54
N ASN A 378 21.18 0.91 -0.05
CA ASN A 378 22.41 0.63 -0.79
C ASN A 378 22.55 -0.89 -0.97
N GLN A 379 22.18 -1.37 -2.15
CA GLN A 379 22.14 -2.77 -2.53
C GLN A 379 22.79 -2.97 -3.90
N PRO A 380 24.13 -2.95 -4.02
CA PRO A 380 24.82 -3.16 -5.29
C PRO A 380 24.81 -4.63 -5.75
N PHE A 381 24.28 -5.53 -4.91
CA PHE A 381 24.22 -6.97 -5.14
C PHE A 381 22.88 -7.53 -4.67
N ALA A 382 22.30 -8.43 -5.45
CA ALA A 382 21.17 -9.27 -5.07
C ALA A 382 21.62 -10.73 -5.25
N LEU A 383 22.43 -11.23 -4.32
CA LEU A 383 23.10 -12.54 -4.42
C LEU A 383 22.72 -13.44 -3.25
N ASN A 384 23.03 -14.74 -3.37
CA ASN A 384 23.01 -15.65 -2.23
C ASN A 384 24.20 -15.34 -1.31
N THR A 385 23.91 -14.94 -0.07
CA THR A 385 24.93 -14.60 0.93
C THR A 385 25.32 -15.78 1.82
N THR A 386 24.77 -16.97 1.60
CA THR A 386 25.17 -18.20 2.29
C THR A 386 26.60 -18.57 1.90
N ALA A 387 27.49 -18.67 2.89
CA ALA A 387 28.87 -19.11 2.73
C ALA A 387 28.95 -20.61 2.37
N SER A 388 30.13 -21.05 1.87
CA SER A 388 30.35 -22.43 1.44
C SER A 388 30.22 -23.48 2.56
N ASP A 389 30.40 -23.07 3.81
CA ASP A 389 30.19 -23.91 5.00
C ASP A 389 28.74 -23.92 5.49
N GLY A 390 27.85 -23.21 4.77
CA GLY A 390 26.42 -23.10 5.07
C GLY A 390 26.06 -21.95 6.02
N HIS A 391 27.03 -21.20 6.53
CA HIS A 391 26.79 -20.04 7.40
C HIS A 391 26.12 -18.89 6.63
N VAL A 392 25.14 -18.23 7.24
CA VAL A 392 24.50 -17.01 6.71
C VAL A 392 24.93 -15.84 7.59
N PRO A 393 25.60 -14.81 7.03
CA PRO A 393 25.97 -13.62 7.80
C PRO A 393 24.75 -12.99 8.49
N PRO A 394 24.84 -12.59 9.76
CA PRO A 394 23.71 -12.05 10.53
C PRO A 394 23.43 -10.59 10.15
N LEU A 395 23.04 -10.36 8.90
CA LEU A 395 22.74 -9.04 8.37
C LEU A 395 21.34 -8.56 8.79
N PHE A 396 20.34 -9.41 8.55
CA PHE A 396 18.93 -9.14 8.89
C PHE A 396 18.57 -9.75 10.24
N THR A 397 17.58 -9.18 10.94
CA THR A 397 17.16 -9.71 12.24
C THR A 397 16.41 -11.04 12.16
N THR A 398 15.33 -11.11 11.38
CA THR A 398 14.52 -12.34 11.25
C THR A 398 14.44 -12.84 9.81
N ALA A 399 14.49 -11.95 8.82
CA ALA A 399 14.53 -12.30 7.39
C ALA A 399 15.92 -12.77 6.94
N ASN A 400 16.65 -13.55 7.74
CA ASN A 400 18.06 -13.90 7.49
C ASN A 400 18.27 -15.30 6.90
N SER A 401 17.75 -15.57 5.68
CA SER A 401 18.01 -16.83 4.94
C SER A 401 19.26 -16.81 4.07
N GLY A 402 19.78 -15.63 3.78
CA GLY A 402 20.80 -15.41 2.77
C GLY A 402 20.26 -15.24 1.34
N LEU A 403 18.94 -15.37 1.13
CA LEU A 403 18.28 -15.16 -0.17
C LEU A 403 17.28 -14.00 -0.18
N SER A 404 17.03 -13.33 0.94
CA SER A 404 15.96 -12.32 1.08
C SER A 404 16.06 -11.14 0.11
N THR A 405 17.25 -10.83 -0.38
CA THR A 405 17.50 -9.79 -1.39
C THR A 405 17.57 -10.35 -2.82
N THR A 406 17.38 -11.64 -3.06
CA THR A 406 17.28 -12.18 -4.42
C THR A 406 15.87 -11.99 -4.97
N PHE A 407 15.72 -12.01 -6.30
CA PHE A 407 14.40 -11.91 -6.93
C PHE A 407 13.89 -13.30 -7.25
N GLY A 408 12.72 -13.70 -6.75
CA GLY A 408 12.19 -15.03 -6.97
C GLY A 408 10.68 -15.14 -6.76
N MET A 409 10.18 -16.37 -6.71
CA MET A 409 8.79 -16.67 -6.42
C MET A 409 8.46 -16.51 -4.93
N GLU A 410 9.35 -16.96 -4.05
CA GLU A 410 9.22 -16.87 -2.59
C GLU A 410 10.61 -16.89 -1.91
N PRO A 411 11.49 -15.92 -2.21
CA PRO A 411 12.92 -15.95 -1.81
C PRO A 411 13.18 -15.99 -0.29
N GLN A 412 12.16 -15.81 0.55
CA GLN A 412 12.27 -15.85 2.02
C GLN A 412 11.02 -16.40 2.70
N TYR A 413 9.92 -15.66 2.67
CA TYR A 413 8.65 -16.05 3.28
C TYR A 413 7.50 -15.74 2.30
N PRO A 414 6.45 -16.59 2.23
CA PRO A 414 5.34 -16.42 1.29
C PRO A 414 4.51 -15.13 1.40
N CYS A 415 4.62 -14.35 2.48
CA CYS A 415 3.76 -13.18 2.69
C CYS A 415 3.88 -12.16 1.54
N CYS A 416 5.10 -11.86 1.08
CA CYS A 416 5.34 -10.95 -0.03
C CYS A 416 4.76 -11.48 -1.35
N THR A 417 4.82 -12.80 -1.57
CA THR A 417 4.22 -13.45 -2.75
C THR A 417 2.74 -13.08 -2.84
N VAL A 418 1.96 -13.27 -1.78
CA VAL A 418 0.51 -13.03 -1.80
C VAL A 418 0.09 -11.58 -1.48
N ASN A 419 0.96 -10.76 -0.89
CA ASN A 419 0.66 -9.38 -0.50
C ASN A 419 1.00 -8.35 -1.59
N HIS A 420 2.14 -8.50 -2.28
CA HIS A 420 2.57 -7.58 -3.33
C HIS A 420 1.53 -7.34 -4.44
N PRO A 421 0.65 -8.30 -4.81
CA PRO A 421 -0.35 -8.07 -5.84
C PRO A 421 -1.30 -6.91 -5.50
N GLN A 422 -1.40 -6.47 -4.24
CA GLN A 422 -2.23 -5.34 -3.81
C GLN A 422 -1.68 -3.97 -4.23
N GLY A 423 -0.36 -3.81 -4.44
CA GLY A 423 0.31 -2.51 -4.52
C GLY A 423 -0.31 -1.53 -5.52
N TYR A 424 -0.11 -1.78 -6.82
CA TYR A 424 -0.70 -0.91 -7.85
C TYR A 424 -2.24 -0.92 -7.88
N PRO A 425 -2.96 -2.04 -7.65
CA PRO A 425 -4.41 -2.00 -7.57
C PRO A 425 -4.95 -1.07 -6.48
N LYS A 426 -4.35 -1.07 -5.28
CA LYS A 426 -4.68 -0.13 -4.20
C LYS A 426 -4.32 1.31 -4.60
N PHE A 427 -3.15 1.54 -5.21
CA PHE A 427 -2.75 2.87 -5.69
C PHE A 427 -3.75 3.43 -6.72
N VAL A 428 -4.15 2.63 -7.71
CA VAL A 428 -5.13 3.03 -8.74
C VAL A 428 -6.50 3.30 -8.12
N ALA A 429 -6.99 2.43 -7.24
CA ALA A 429 -8.28 2.62 -6.58
C ALA A 429 -8.34 3.95 -5.80
N ASN A 430 -7.21 4.35 -5.21
CA ASN A 430 -7.10 5.56 -4.40
C ASN A 430 -6.60 6.79 -5.17
N SER A 431 -6.36 6.69 -6.48
CA SER A 431 -5.87 7.81 -7.30
C SER A 431 -6.92 8.88 -7.57
N TRP A 432 -8.21 8.53 -7.47
CA TRP A 432 -9.33 9.44 -7.63
C TRP A 432 -10.29 9.37 -6.44
N ALA A 433 -10.90 10.50 -6.10
CA ALA A 433 -11.83 10.60 -4.97
C ALA A 433 -12.93 11.62 -5.23
N ALA A 434 -14.11 11.42 -4.64
CA ALA A 434 -15.17 12.43 -4.63
C ALA A 434 -14.89 13.53 -3.60
N VAL A 435 -15.31 14.76 -3.90
CA VAL A 435 -15.19 15.93 -3.01
C VAL A 435 -16.58 16.48 -2.71
N GLY A 436 -17.15 16.02 -1.60
CA GLY A 436 -18.56 16.25 -1.30
C GLY A 436 -19.46 15.75 -2.43
N ARG A 437 -20.63 16.36 -2.61
CA ARG A 437 -21.61 15.92 -3.62
C ARG A 437 -21.32 16.36 -5.06
N ARG A 438 -20.50 17.41 -5.24
CA ARG A 438 -20.36 18.13 -6.53
C ARG A 438 -18.94 18.12 -7.10
N GLY A 439 -18.03 17.36 -6.50
CA GLY A 439 -16.62 17.41 -6.87
C GLY A 439 -16.01 16.04 -7.16
N LEU A 440 -15.00 16.04 -8.02
CA LEU A 440 -14.15 14.89 -8.34
C LEU A 440 -12.69 15.33 -8.35
N ALA A 441 -11.83 14.59 -7.68
CA ALA A 441 -10.43 14.92 -7.47
C ALA A 441 -9.49 13.84 -8.03
N HIS A 442 -8.44 14.26 -8.74
CA HIS A 442 -7.27 13.43 -9.01
C HIS A 442 -6.26 13.68 -7.88
N VAL A 443 -6.11 12.69 -7.00
CA VAL A 443 -5.42 12.82 -5.72
C VAL A 443 -4.09 12.08 -5.65
N LEU A 444 -3.93 10.94 -6.31
CA LEU A 444 -2.62 10.34 -6.57
C LEU A 444 -2.41 10.35 -8.07
N LEU A 445 -1.36 11.02 -8.53
CA LEU A 445 -1.17 11.40 -9.91
C LEU A 445 -0.61 10.24 -10.73
N GLY A 446 -1.27 9.90 -11.82
CA GLY A 446 -0.80 8.92 -12.78
C GLY A 446 -1.65 8.89 -14.05
N PRO A 447 -1.24 8.10 -15.05
CA PRO A 447 -2.09 7.84 -16.21
C PRO A 447 -3.26 6.93 -15.80
N SER A 448 -4.48 7.41 -15.99
CA SER A 448 -5.68 6.72 -15.52
C SER A 448 -6.94 7.20 -16.26
N THR A 449 -7.97 6.37 -16.24
CA THR A 449 -9.34 6.78 -16.55
C THR A 449 -10.23 6.61 -15.34
N VAL A 450 -11.22 7.49 -15.18
CA VAL A 450 -12.24 7.36 -14.14
C VAL A 450 -13.62 7.59 -14.73
N MET A 451 -14.57 6.78 -14.29
CA MET A 451 -16.00 6.96 -14.50
C MET A 451 -16.68 7.07 -13.14
N ALA A 452 -17.40 8.16 -12.90
CA ALA A 452 -18.07 8.40 -11.63
C ALA A 452 -19.39 9.14 -11.82
N THR A 453 -20.26 9.05 -10.81
CA THR A 453 -21.47 9.86 -10.74
C THR A 453 -21.22 11.04 -9.79
N VAL A 454 -21.28 12.26 -10.31
CA VAL A 454 -21.08 13.51 -9.55
C VAL A 454 -22.34 14.34 -9.62
N ASP A 455 -22.93 14.65 -8.46
CA ASP A 455 -24.21 15.36 -8.34
C ASP A 455 -25.34 14.82 -9.24
N GLY A 456 -25.39 13.48 -9.35
CA GLY A 456 -26.36 12.74 -10.17
C GLY A 456 -26.05 12.67 -11.66
N ALA A 457 -24.95 13.28 -12.14
CA ALA A 457 -24.55 13.26 -13.54
C ALA A 457 -23.35 12.33 -13.76
N SER A 458 -23.30 11.70 -14.92
CA SER A 458 -22.13 10.91 -15.34
C SER A 458 -20.95 11.83 -15.65
N VAL A 459 -19.78 11.50 -15.11
CA VAL A 459 -18.50 12.15 -15.39
C VAL A 459 -17.52 11.08 -15.83
N SER A 460 -16.89 11.28 -16.98
CA SER A 460 -15.72 10.50 -17.39
C SER A 460 -14.50 11.42 -17.53
N VAL A 461 -13.37 10.98 -16.99
CA VAL A 461 -12.09 11.69 -17.12
C VAL A 461 -11.02 10.72 -17.59
N GLU A 462 -10.29 11.10 -18.63
CA GLU A 462 -9.07 10.45 -19.06
C GLU A 462 -7.89 11.37 -18.75
N CYS A 463 -6.90 10.86 -18.01
CA CYS A 463 -5.63 11.51 -17.76
C CYS A 463 -4.53 10.80 -18.56
N ASN A 464 -4.06 11.42 -19.63
CA ASN A 464 -2.88 10.98 -20.37
C ASN A 464 -1.65 11.75 -19.88
N THR A 465 -0.69 11.03 -19.31
CA THR A 465 0.51 11.61 -18.70
C THR A 465 1.66 10.61 -18.68
N ALA A 466 2.89 11.14 -18.75
CA ALA A 466 4.11 10.40 -18.46
C ALA A 466 4.57 10.56 -17.00
N TYR A 467 3.83 11.32 -16.17
CA TYR A 467 4.11 11.48 -14.75
C TYR A 467 4.24 10.11 -14.06
N PRO A 468 5.25 9.89 -13.20
CA PRO A 468 6.19 10.89 -12.66
C PRO A 468 7.45 11.14 -13.51
N PHE A 469 7.59 10.51 -14.68
CA PHE A 469 8.75 10.68 -15.58
C PHE A 469 8.69 11.96 -16.42
N GLY A 470 7.50 12.55 -16.55
CA GLY A 470 7.25 13.85 -17.17
C GLY A 470 6.38 14.73 -16.30
N ASP A 471 6.27 16.01 -16.67
CA ASP A 471 5.63 17.05 -15.86
C ASP A 471 4.21 17.43 -16.33
N ARG A 472 3.74 16.84 -17.42
CA ARG A 472 2.53 17.25 -18.14
C ARG A 472 1.40 16.23 -17.97
N LEU A 473 0.27 16.68 -17.42
CA LEU A 473 -0.97 15.92 -17.29
C LEU A 473 -2.03 16.47 -18.25
N SER A 474 -2.47 15.65 -19.20
CA SER A 474 -3.47 16.03 -20.20
C SER A 474 -4.80 15.34 -19.90
N TYR A 475 -5.80 16.13 -19.53
CA TYR A 475 -7.13 15.67 -19.20
C TYR A 475 -8.11 15.84 -20.35
N THR A 476 -8.87 14.79 -20.64
CA THR A 476 -10.12 14.87 -21.41
C THR A 476 -11.27 14.53 -20.48
N ILE A 477 -12.15 15.51 -20.23
CA ILE A 477 -13.27 15.41 -19.30
C ILE A 477 -14.57 15.48 -20.10
N LYS A 478 -15.50 14.56 -19.86
CA LYS A 478 -16.85 14.60 -20.42
C LYS A 478 -17.89 14.53 -19.30
N THR A 479 -18.88 15.38 -19.35
CA THR A 479 -19.99 15.41 -18.39
C THR A 479 -21.22 16.07 -18.97
N ASP A 480 -22.40 15.74 -18.45
CA ASP A 480 -23.67 16.38 -18.83
C ASP A 480 -24.05 17.55 -17.90
N LYS A 481 -23.31 17.75 -16.81
CA LYS A 481 -23.61 18.75 -15.78
C LYS A 481 -22.33 19.43 -15.30
N GLN A 482 -22.43 20.72 -14.95
CA GLN A 482 -21.31 21.43 -14.34
C GLN A 482 -20.90 20.76 -13.02
N PHE A 483 -19.60 20.61 -12.79
CA PHE A 483 -19.05 20.11 -11.53
C PHE A 483 -17.69 20.73 -11.20
N ASP A 484 -17.23 20.52 -9.96
CA ASP A 484 -15.92 20.97 -9.48
C ASP A 484 -14.86 19.88 -9.70
N PHE A 485 -13.90 20.12 -10.59
CA PHE A 485 -12.73 19.26 -10.80
C PHE A 485 -11.57 19.73 -9.91
N TYR A 486 -10.99 18.82 -9.15
CA TYR A 486 -9.84 19.10 -8.30
C TYR A 486 -8.60 18.34 -8.79
N LEU A 487 -7.46 19.01 -8.81
CA LEU A 487 -6.16 18.40 -9.10
C LEU A 487 -5.19 18.68 -7.95
N ARG A 488 -4.59 17.64 -7.39
CA ARG A 488 -3.52 17.80 -6.41
C ARG A 488 -2.26 18.34 -7.07
N VAL A 489 -1.62 19.30 -6.42
CA VAL A 489 -0.27 19.74 -6.76
C VAL A 489 0.68 19.34 -5.64
N PRO A 490 1.67 18.47 -5.91
CA PRO A 490 2.68 18.04 -4.96
C PRO A 490 3.37 19.19 -4.23
N GLU A 491 3.77 18.97 -2.99
CA GLU A 491 4.40 19.99 -2.15
C GLU A 491 5.79 20.39 -2.65
N TRP A 492 6.54 19.44 -3.20
CA TRP A 492 7.84 19.71 -3.83
C TRP A 492 7.74 20.54 -5.11
N SER A 493 6.54 20.74 -5.67
CA SER A 493 6.38 21.48 -6.93
C SER A 493 6.68 22.96 -6.77
N ARG A 494 7.51 23.50 -7.68
CA ARG A 494 7.88 24.93 -7.70
C ARG A 494 6.81 25.83 -8.32
N SER A 495 6.08 25.31 -9.30
CA SER A 495 5.05 26.06 -10.01
C SER A 495 4.06 25.13 -10.67
N PHE A 496 2.83 25.63 -10.84
CA PHE A 496 1.74 24.92 -11.48
C PHE A 496 1.14 25.81 -12.56
N LYS A 497 1.04 25.27 -13.78
CA LYS A 497 0.47 25.96 -14.94
C LYS A 497 -0.68 25.17 -15.51
N VAL A 498 -1.73 25.85 -15.93
CA VAL A 498 -2.88 25.26 -16.62
C VAL A 498 -3.01 25.94 -17.98
N SER A 499 -3.16 25.16 -19.05
CA SER A 499 -3.25 25.68 -20.44
C SER A 499 -4.54 26.46 -20.73
N ARG A 500 -5.53 26.41 -19.84
CA ARG A 500 -6.83 27.00 -20.07
C ARG A 500 -6.76 28.52 -19.88
N GLY A 501 -7.41 29.26 -20.77
CA GLY A 501 -7.74 30.69 -20.64
C GLY A 501 -8.70 30.99 -19.48
N LEU A 502 -8.43 30.43 -18.30
CA LEU A 502 -9.04 30.82 -17.05
C LEU A 502 -8.68 32.28 -16.82
N ALA A 503 -9.68 33.14 -16.63
CA ALA A 503 -9.46 34.55 -16.34
C ALA A 503 -8.58 34.76 -15.07
N ARG A 504 -8.53 33.76 -14.18
CA ARG A 504 -7.62 33.66 -13.02
C ARG A 504 -7.27 32.20 -12.74
N VAL A 505 -5.99 31.94 -12.43
CA VAL A 505 -5.55 30.64 -11.87
C VAL A 505 -6.14 30.50 -10.46
N PRO A 506 -6.86 29.40 -10.15
CA PRO A 506 -7.40 29.15 -8.81
C PRO A 506 -6.29 29.11 -7.75
N LYS A 507 -6.59 29.55 -6.53
CA LYS A 507 -5.65 29.49 -5.41
C LYS A 507 -5.50 28.02 -4.95
N ARG A 508 -4.25 27.57 -4.80
CA ARG A 508 -3.92 26.29 -4.14
C ARG A 508 -4.43 26.30 -2.70
N ASP A 509 -5.14 25.26 -2.30
CA ASP A 509 -5.44 25.04 -0.89
C ASP A 509 -4.16 24.57 -0.17
N ALA A 510 -3.76 25.29 0.88
CA ALA A 510 -2.45 25.11 1.49
C ALA A 510 -2.31 23.80 2.28
N SER A 511 -3.41 23.25 2.81
CA SER A 511 -3.35 22.00 3.60
C SER A 511 -3.46 20.76 2.71
N THR A 512 -4.37 20.80 1.73
CA THR A 512 -4.67 19.66 0.84
C THR A 512 -3.81 19.65 -0.42
N GLY A 513 -3.20 20.78 -0.78
CA GLY A 513 -2.47 20.93 -2.04
C GLY A 513 -3.37 20.96 -3.28
N MET A 514 -4.70 20.99 -3.13
CA MET A 514 -5.63 20.90 -4.26
C MET A 514 -5.83 22.24 -4.98
N PHE A 515 -5.91 22.17 -6.30
CA PHE A 515 -6.42 23.23 -7.16
C PHE A 515 -7.81 22.87 -7.65
N LYS A 516 -8.75 23.80 -7.46
CA LYS A 516 -10.15 23.65 -7.87
C LYS A 516 -10.43 24.36 -9.18
N MET A 517 -11.02 23.67 -10.15
CA MET A 517 -11.49 24.21 -11.42
C MET A 517 -12.95 23.84 -11.67
N GLN A 518 -13.72 24.74 -12.27
CA GLN A 518 -15.07 24.41 -12.74
C GLN A 518 -15.01 23.84 -14.17
N VAL A 519 -15.75 22.76 -14.39
CA VAL A 519 -15.92 22.13 -15.69
C VAL A 519 -17.39 22.27 -16.11
N GLU A 520 -17.61 22.83 -17.29
CA GLU A 520 -18.94 23.00 -17.87
C GLU A 520 -19.41 21.72 -18.57
N PRO A 521 -20.73 21.55 -18.80
CA PRO A 521 -21.28 20.46 -19.60
C PRO A 521 -20.63 20.34 -20.98
N GLY A 522 -20.53 19.11 -21.48
CA GLY A 522 -19.88 18.76 -22.73
C GLY A 522 -18.48 18.16 -22.52
N GLN A 523 -17.61 18.34 -23.52
CA GLN A 523 -16.24 17.84 -23.48
C GLN A 523 -15.26 18.99 -23.24
N THR A 524 -14.44 18.88 -22.19
CA THR A 524 -13.38 19.84 -21.86
C THR A 524 -12.01 19.17 -21.96
N LYS A 525 -11.03 19.84 -22.56
CA LYS A 525 -9.62 19.45 -22.52
C LYS A 525 -8.84 20.41 -21.63
N ILE A 526 -8.07 19.87 -20.68
CA ILE A 526 -7.23 20.64 -19.77
C ILE A 526 -5.82 20.06 -19.85
N VAL A 527 -4.80 20.92 -19.92
CA VAL A 527 -3.42 20.49 -19.73
C VAL A 527 -2.88 21.20 -18.51
N CYS A 528 -2.33 20.43 -17.59
CA CYS A 528 -1.66 20.90 -16.40
C CYS A 528 -0.18 20.55 -16.48
N THR A 529 0.69 21.48 -16.08
CA THR A 529 2.14 21.27 -15.98
C THR A 529 2.57 21.53 -14.54
N ILE A 530 3.21 20.54 -13.93
CA ILE A 530 3.72 20.56 -12.56
C ILE A 530 5.24 20.68 -12.65
N SER A 531 5.79 21.88 -12.48
CA SER A 531 7.24 22.05 -12.60
C SER A 531 7.96 21.46 -11.38
N THR A 532 9.12 20.87 -11.64
CA THR A 532 9.99 20.25 -10.64
C THR A 532 11.43 20.70 -10.85
N GLU A 533 12.30 20.35 -9.91
CA GLU A 533 13.76 20.55 -10.00
C GLU A 533 14.48 19.39 -9.31
N MET A 534 15.79 19.28 -9.56
CA MET A 534 16.65 18.36 -8.83
C MET A 534 16.76 18.81 -7.38
N ARG A 535 16.62 17.86 -6.46
CA ARG A 535 16.68 18.10 -5.02
C ARG A 535 17.49 17.00 -4.35
N THR A 536 18.18 17.36 -3.27
CA THR A 536 18.86 16.41 -2.41
C THR A 536 18.22 16.38 -1.04
N GLU A 537 18.09 15.19 -0.45
CA GLU A 537 17.72 15.02 0.95
C GLU A 537 18.91 14.50 1.74
N ALA A 538 19.17 15.08 2.91
CA ALA A 538 20.24 14.62 3.79
C ALA A 538 19.90 13.24 4.36
N ARG A 539 20.90 12.37 4.40
CA ARG A 539 20.84 11.01 4.93
C ARG A 539 21.97 10.82 5.94
N ALA A 540 21.99 9.67 6.62
CA ALA A 540 22.96 9.40 7.68
C ALA A 540 24.41 9.45 7.18
N ASN A 541 25.35 9.77 8.09
CA ASN A 541 26.78 9.94 7.80
C ASN A 541 27.07 10.89 6.62
N ASP A 542 26.43 12.06 6.60
CA ASP A 542 26.62 13.11 5.59
C ASP A 542 26.50 12.60 4.14
N THR A 543 25.62 11.63 3.92
CA THR A 543 25.23 11.16 2.58
C THR A 543 24.00 11.93 2.10
N VAL A 544 23.69 11.83 0.80
CA VAL A 544 22.51 12.44 0.20
C VAL A 544 21.75 11.45 -0.67
N ALA A 545 20.43 11.57 -0.64
CA ALA A 545 19.53 10.97 -1.63
C ALA A 545 19.20 12.03 -2.70
N VAL A 546 19.15 11.65 -3.98
CA VAL A 546 18.91 12.56 -5.10
C VAL A 546 17.54 12.31 -5.71
N LEU A 547 16.71 13.34 -5.83
CA LEU A 547 15.35 13.23 -6.32
C LEU A 547 15.03 14.24 -7.42
N TYR A 548 14.05 13.90 -8.26
CA TYR A 548 13.41 14.81 -9.22
C TYR A 548 11.90 14.55 -9.18
N GLY A 549 11.16 15.50 -8.61
CA GLY A 549 9.77 15.29 -8.23
C GLY A 549 9.64 14.17 -7.19
N ASN A 550 8.79 13.18 -7.47
CA ASN A 550 8.60 11.98 -6.63
C ASN A 550 9.47 10.78 -7.06
N LEU A 551 10.35 10.92 -8.05
CA LEU A 551 11.34 9.88 -8.39
C LEU A 551 12.63 10.08 -7.61
N LEU A 552 13.05 9.04 -6.88
CA LEU A 552 14.39 8.87 -6.34
C LEU A 552 15.31 8.37 -7.47
N TYR A 553 16.56 8.82 -7.48
CA TYR A 553 17.59 8.38 -8.41
C TYR A 553 18.68 7.63 -7.66
N ALA A 554 19.12 6.52 -8.24
CA ALA A 554 20.20 5.69 -7.75
C ALA A 554 21.39 5.70 -8.71
N LEU A 555 22.60 5.50 -8.18
CA LEU A 555 23.78 5.23 -8.98
C LEU A 555 23.55 3.98 -9.84
N ASP A 556 23.79 4.11 -11.14
CA ASP A 556 23.83 2.99 -12.07
C ASP A 556 25.12 2.19 -11.84
N VAL A 557 25.01 1.12 -11.07
CA VAL A 557 26.10 0.18 -10.74
C VAL A 557 26.28 -0.92 -11.79
N GLY A 558 25.62 -0.81 -12.95
CA GLY A 558 25.61 -1.86 -13.96
C GLY A 558 24.86 -3.11 -13.50
N PHE A 559 24.82 -4.12 -14.37
CA PHE A 559 23.95 -5.27 -14.21
C PHE A 559 24.50 -6.51 -14.91
N SER A 560 24.56 -7.62 -14.18
CA SER A 560 24.77 -8.97 -14.71
C SER A 560 23.91 -9.93 -13.90
N GLN A 561 23.24 -10.86 -14.57
CA GLN A 561 22.25 -11.72 -13.94
C GLN A 561 22.51 -13.19 -14.28
N THR A 562 22.30 -14.05 -13.29
CA THR A 562 22.16 -15.51 -13.46
C THR A 562 20.82 -15.96 -12.88
N SER A 563 20.42 -17.22 -13.14
CA SER A 563 19.18 -17.74 -12.61
C SER A 563 19.25 -19.23 -12.24
N SER A 564 18.39 -19.64 -11.32
CA SER A 564 18.10 -21.04 -10.98
C SER A 564 16.61 -21.35 -11.08
N PHE A 565 16.24 -22.62 -10.90
CA PHE A 565 14.85 -22.93 -10.55
C PHE A 565 14.48 -22.24 -9.23
N PRO A 566 13.21 -21.87 -9.06
CA PRO A 566 12.75 -21.21 -7.84
C PRO A 566 12.78 -22.19 -6.68
N HIS A 567 13.20 -21.73 -5.51
CA HIS A 567 13.24 -22.57 -4.31
C HIS A 567 11.93 -22.47 -3.53
N ALA A 568 11.61 -23.54 -2.81
CA ALA A 568 10.57 -23.46 -1.79
C ALA A 568 11.10 -22.67 -0.59
N TYR A 569 10.27 -21.85 0.06
CA TYR A 569 10.73 -20.98 1.14
C TYR A 569 11.34 -21.75 2.34
N TYR A 570 10.92 -23.01 2.55
CA TYR A 570 11.45 -23.89 3.59
C TYR A 570 12.65 -24.74 3.14
N ASP A 571 13.03 -24.70 1.86
CA ASP A 571 14.19 -25.40 1.29
C ASP A 571 14.96 -24.51 0.29
N THR A 572 15.48 -23.40 0.82
CA THR A 572 16.26 -22.39 0.07
C THR A 572 17.61 -22.90 -0.44
N LYS A 573 18.05 -24.09 -0.04
CA LYS A 573 19.34 -24.69 -0.40
C LYS A 573 19.19 -25.94 -1.28
N GLY A 574 17.96 -26.34 -1.58
CA GLY A 574 17.66 -27.50 -2.41
C GLY A 574 17.97 -27.30 -3.89
N PRO A 575 17.61 -28.27 -4.76
CA PRO A 575 17.82 -28.18 -6.21
C PRO A 575 16.87 -27.20 -6.94
N GLY A 576 15.92 -26.59 -6.23
CA GLY A 576 14.84 -25.79 -6.77
C GLY A 576 13.69 -26.63 -7.36
N LEU A 577 12.54 -25.99 -7.55
CA LEU A 577 11.29 -26.57 -8.03
C LEU A 577 11.27 -26.57 -9.56
N SER A 578 11.63 -27.72 -10.15
CA SER A 578 11.72 -27.88 -11.62
C SER A 578 10.39 -28.24 -12.30
N ASN A 579 9.36 -28.54 -11.52
CA ASN A 579 8.06 -29.04 -11.98
C ASN A 579 6.94 -27.98 -11.92
N LEU A 580 7.27 -26.70 -11.77
CA LEU A 580 6.29 -25.62 -11.82
C LEU A 580 5.81 -25.38 -13.27
N PRO A 581 4.54 -24.97 -13.45
CA PRO A 581 3.93 -24.93 -14.78
C PRO A 581 4.41 -23.77 -15.67
N PHE A 582 5.14 -22.80 -15.12
CA PHE A 582 5.59 -21.61 -15.83
C PHE A 582 7.13 -21.54 -15.89
N PRO A 583 7.75 -21.57 -17.09
CA PRO A 583 9.21 -21.50 -17.21
C PRO A 583 9.81 -20.15 -16.78
N GLN A 584 8.99 -19.10 -16.68
CA GLN A 584 9.38 -17.77 -16.20
C GLN A 584 9.63 -17.74 -14.69
N LEU A 585 9.09 -18.70 -13.93
CA LEU A 585 9.37 -18.83 -12.51
C LEU A 585 10.82 -19.24 -12.31
N ARG A 586 11.64 -18.29 -11.87
CA ARG A 586 13.08 -18.41 -11.67
C ARG A 586 13.49 -17.57 -10.46
N ASP A 587 14.50 -18.03 -9.76
CA ASP A 587 15.23 -17.17 -8.82
C ASP A 587 16.40 -16.53 -9.58
N TYR A 588 16.56 -15.22 -9.41
CA TYR A 588 17.53 -14.40 -10.10
C TYR A 588 18.53 -13.80 -9.13
N TYR A 589 19.80 -13.89 -9.53
CA TYR A 589 20.94 -13.39 -8.79
C TYR A 589 21.61 -12.30 -9.61
N ILE A 590 21.72 -11.10 -9.07
CA ILE A 590 22.17 -9.92 -9.79
C ILE A 590 23.44 -9.37 -9.15
N ASN A 591 24.46 -9.18 -9.97
CA ASN A 591 25.74 -8.57 -9.59
C ASN A 591 25.90 -7.22 -10.28
N SER A 592 26.53 -6.26 -9.59
CA SER A 592 26.97 -5.00 -10.21
C SER A 592 28.16 -5.26 -11.15
N THR A 593 28.26 -4.45 -12.20
CA THR A 593 29.35 -4.52 -13.20
C THR A 593 30.12 -3.21 -13.33
N LYS A 594 29.70 -2.17 -12.61
CA LYS A 594 30.36 -0.86 -12.49
C LYS A 594 30.66 -0.57 -11.00
N PRO A 595 31.56 0.39 -10.71
CA PRO A 595 31.84 0.79 -9.33
C PRO A 595 30.58 1.24 -8.59
N TRP A 596 30.37 0.71 -7.39
CA TRP A 596 29.30 1.12 -6.47
C TRP A 596 29.80 2.05 -5.36
N ASN A 597 31.11 1.99 -5.06
CA ASN A 597 31.80 2.73 -4.01
C ASN A 597 32.17 4.15 -4.47
N VAL A 598 31.17 4.95 -4.80
CA VAL A 598 31.33 6.28 -5.39
C VAL A 598 30.84 7.37 -4.45
N ALA A 599 31.64 8.42 -4.29
CA ALA A 599 31.17 9.69 -3.74
C ALA A 599 30.86 10.68 -4.88
N ILE A 600 29.77 11.43 -4.75
CA ILE A 600 29.29 12.36 -5.76
C ILE A 600 29.51 13.82 -5.33
N ASP A 601 29.60 14.73 -6.29
CA ASP A 601 29.48 16.18 -6.08
C ASP A 601 28.10 16.65 -6.57
N PRO A 602 27.10 16.79 -5.68
CA PRO A 602 25.75 17.17 -6.07
C PRO A 602 25.63 18.52 -6.78
N SER A 603 26.64 19.40 -6.68
CA SER A 603 26.64 20.68 -7.38
C SER A 603 26.77 20.55 -8.91
N THR A 604 27.18 19.36 -9.37
CA THR A 604 27.37 19.02 -10.78
C THR A 604 26.22 18.19 -11.37
N LEU A 605 25.12 18.03 -10.62
CA LEU A 605 23.96 17.28 -11.08
C LEU A 605 23.35 17.91 -12.33
N GLU A 606 23.13 17.10 -13.35
CA GLU A 606 22.42 17.45 -14.56
C GLU A 606 21.31 16.44 -14.83
N TYR A 607 20.10 16.94 -15.11
CA TYR A 607 18.94 16.11 -15.42
C TYR A 607 18.73 15.97 -16.93
N HIS A 608 18.55 14.74 -17.38
CA HIS A 608 18.29 14.37 -18.77
C HIS A 608 16.89 13.76 -18.87
N GLY A 609 15.92 14.59 -19.28
CA GLY A 609 14.50 14.25 -19.31
C GLY A 609 14.05 13.43 -20.52
N LEU A 610 12.73 13.36 -20.72
CA LEU A 610 12.12 12.65 -21.85
C LEU A 610 12.34 13.42 -23.17
N ASP A 611 13.02 12.82 -24.14
CA ASP A 611 13.24 13.38 -25.49
C ASP A 611 12.04 13.16 -26.44
N GLY A 612 10.81 13.35 -25.94
CA GLY A 612 9.58 13.15 -26.72
C GLY A 612 9.29 11.69 -27.13
N ALA A 613 10.09 10.73 -26.67
CA ALA A 613 9.88 9.31 -26.87
C ALA A 613 8.70 8.77 -26.03
N SER A 614 8.01 7.75 -26.54
CA SER A 614 7.04 6.99 -25.75
C SER A 614 7.73 6.26 -24.61
N LEU A 615 7.10 6.23 -23.43
CA LEU A 615 7.62 5.44 -22.31
C LEU A 615 7.65 3.95 -22.70
N PRO A 616 8.71 3.22 -22.34
CA PRO A 616 8.71 1.78 -22.45
C PRO A 616 7.67 1.17 -21.52
N ASN A 617 7.35 -0.08 -21.79
CA ASN A 617 6.32 -0.81 -21.08
C ASN A 617 6.75 -2.28 -20.97
N PRO A 618 7.04 -2.79 -19.76
CA PRO A 618 7.03 -2.10 -18.45
C PRO A 618 8.10 -0.99 -18.35
N VAL A 619 7.83 0.08 -17.60
CA VAL A 619 8.72 1.27 -17.52
C VAL A 619 9.80 1.11 -16.45
N PHE A 620 9.55 0.26 -15.45
CA PHE A 620 10.51 -0.05 -14.38
C PHE A 620 11.35 -1.30 -14.66
N GLU A 621 11.32 -1.83 -15.88
CA GLU A 621 12.24 -2.90 -16.31
C GLU A 621 13.70 -2.39 -16.35
N HIS A 622 14.66 -3.27 -16.08
CA HIS A 622 16.06 -2.89 -16.12
C HIS A 622 16.45 -2.37 -17.52
N GLY A 623 17.16 -1.23 -17.57
CA GLY A 623 17.53 -0.59 -18.83
C GLY A 623 16.39 0.11 -19.58
N ALA A 624 15.16 0.06 -19.06
CA ALA A 624 14.00 0.74 -19.64
C ALA A 624 13.81 2.18 -19.12
N ALA A 625 14.56 2.60 -18.09
CA ALA A 625 14.40 3.92 -17.50
C ALA A 625 14.48 5.04 -18.57
N PRO A 626 13.42 5.86 -18.72
CA PRO A 626 13.26 6.77 -19.84
C PRO A 626 13.99 8.11 -19.65
N ASN A 627 14.45 8.39 -18.42
CA ASN A 627 15.19 9.57 -18.01
C ASN A 627 16.34 9.17 -17.08
N TYR A 628 17.31 10.07 -16.89
CA TYR A 628 18.48 9.83 -16.05
C TYR A 628 19.11 11.15 -15.58
N MET A 629 20.09 11.07 -14.70
CA MET A 629 20.95 12.19 -14.34
C MET A 629 22.42 11.84 -14.59
N THR A 630 23.23 12.88 -14.76
CA THR A 630 24.68 12.78 -14.64
C THR A 630 25.17 13.59 -13.45
N VAL A 631 26.25 13.13 -12.82
CA VAL A 631 26.88 13.80 -11.69
C VAL A 631 28.37 13.48 -11.69
N ASP A 632 29.22 14.46 -11.44
CA ASP A 632 30.64 14.21 -11.22
C ASP A 632 30.87 13.55 -9.86
N GLY A 633 31.86 12.68 -9.80
CA GLY A 633 32.21 11.95 -8.59
C GLY A 633 33.60 11.34 -8.69
N CYS A 634 33.96 10.57 -7.69
CA CYS A 634 35.14 9.72 -7.70
C CYS A 634 34.87 8.44 -6.90
N GLU A 635 35.62 7.39 -7.19
CA GLU A 635 35.63 6.19 -6.36
C GLU A 635 36.33 6.49 -5.03
N ILE A 636 35.81 5.92 -3.95
CA ILE A 636 36.34 6.05 -2.59
C ILE A 636 36.56 4.66 -1.97
N ALA A 637 37.37 4.59 -0.91
CA ALA A 637 37.51 3.38 -0.12
C ALA A 637 36.23 3.17 0.73
N TRP A 638 35.36 2.25 0.31
CA TRP A 638 34.13 1.90 1.03
C TRP A 638 34.08 0.38 1.25
N GLY A 639 34.07 -0.04 2.52
CA GLY A 639 34.03 -1.44 2.91
C GLY A 639 32.64 -2.07 2.85
N LEU A 640 32.62 -3.41 2.82
CA LEU A 640 31.40 -4.20 2.96
C LEU A 640 31.18 -4.60 4.43
N ARG A 641 29.97 -4.38 4.93
CA ARG A 641 29.48 -4.94 6.19
C ARG A 641 29.35 -6.45 6.05
N LEU A 642 30.01 -7.17 6.96
CA LEU A 642 30.03 -8.65 6.97
C LEU A 642 30.45 -9.29 5.64
N GLY A 643 31.14 -8.54 4.77
CA GLY A 643 31.57 -9.00 3.45
C GLY A 643 30.48 -9.12 2.38
N VAL A 644 29.23 -8.68 2.63
CA VAL A 644 28.08 -8.97 1.73
C VAL A 644 27.30 -7.75 1.23
N THR A 645 27.29 -6.65 1.96
CA THR A 645 26.54 -5.43 1.60
C THR A 645 27.36 -4.19 1.99
N PRO A 646 27.23 -3.03 1.33
CA PRO A 646 27.94 -1.81 1.73
C PRO A 646 27.71 -1.48 3.20
N ASP A 647 28.78 -1.17 3.93
CA ASP A 647 28.64 -0.67 5.30
C ASP A 647 28.18 0.80 5.30
N TRP A 648 28.11 1.40 6.48
CA TRP A 648 28.02 2.84 6.60
C TRP A 648 28.98 3.57 5.66
N ALA A 649 28.49 4.63 5.02
CA ALA A 649 29.34 5.50 4.22
C ALA A 649 30.52 5.99 5.07
N PRO A 650 31.77 5.91 4.54
CA PRO A 650 32.94 6.33 5.27
C PRO A 650 32.96 7.85 5.44
N LEU A 651 33.49 8.30 6.58
CA LEU A 651 33.76 9.72 6.83
C LEU A 651 34.94 10.22 6.00
N ASP A 652 35.95 9.36 5.78
CA ASP A 652 37.02 9.62 4.81
C ASP A 652 36.52 9.31 3.39
N ARG A 653 36.45 10.36 2.57
CA ARG A 653 35.96 10.32 1.20
C ARG A 653 37.05 10.71 0.21
N THR A 654 38.30 10.48 0.59
CA THR A 654 39.44 10.73 -0.29
C THR A 654 39.27 9.92 -1.58
N CYS A 655 39.28 10.61 -2.70
CA CYS A 655 39.20 9.98 -4.01
C CYS A 655 40.39 9.06 -4.22
N ILE A 656 40.11 7.80 -4.53
CA ILE A 656 41.12 6.79 -4.93
C ILE A 656 41.19 6.60 -6.45
N GLY A 657 40.33 7.29 -7.20
CA GLY A 657 40.31 7.33 -8.66
C GLY A 657 40.03 8.73 -9.18
N ASP A 658 40.09 8.90 -10.50
CA ASP A 658 39.89 10.19 -11.16
C ASP A 658 38.47 10.72 -10.98
N ARG A 659 38.35 12.06 -10.97
CA ARG A 659 37.07 12.74 -11.14
C ARG A 659 36.50 12.36 -12.51
N LYS A 660 35.28 11.82 -12.53
CA LYS A 660 34.55 11.47 -13.76
C LYS A 660 33.05 11.62 -13.56
N SER A 661 32.33 11.66 -14.68
CA SER A 661 30.87 11.71 -14.66
C SER A 661 30.28 10.31 -14.46
N PHE A 662 29.32 10.20 -13.55
CA PHE A 662 28.54 9.01 -13.23
C PHE A 662 27.08 9.21 -13.62
N ARG A 663 26.39 8.10 -13.92
CA ARG A 663 24.97 8.10 -14.28
C ARG A 663 24.13 7.70 -13.07
N LEU A 664 23.06 8.45 -12.83
CA LEU A 664 21.99 8.05 -11.92
C LEU A 664 20.72 7.72 -12.71
N ILE A 665 20.01 6.66 -12.33
CA ILE A 665 18.75 6.23 -12.97
C ILE A 665 17.61 6.18 -11.93
N PRO A 666 16.34 6.28 -12.35
CA PRO A 666 15.19 6.10 -11.47
C PRO A 666 15.31 4.83 -10.62
N TYR A 667 15.18 4.99 -9.30
CA TYR A 667 15.39 3.95 -8.30
C TYR A 667 14.52 2.72 -8.55
N GLY A 668 13.25 2.90 -8.92
CA GLY A 668 12.34 1.79 -9.23
C GLY A 668 12.82 0.87 -10.37
N ALA A 669 13.67 1.36 -11.28
CA ALA A 669 14.25 0.58 -12.38
C ALA A 669 15.63 -0.02 -12.05
N ALA A 670 16.22 0.34 -10.90
CA ALA A 670 17.56 -0.05 -10.51
C ALA A 670 17.52 -1.30 -9.59
N LYS A 671 17.39 -2.50 -10.18
CA LYS A 671 17.27 -3.77 -9.41
C LYS A 671 18.45 -4.06 -8.48
N VAL A 672 19.60 -3.48 -8.78
CA VAL A 672 20.72 -3.25 -7.85
C VAL A 672 21.10 -1.76 -7.94
N HIS A 673 21.44 -1.16 -6.81
CA HIS A 673 21.46 0.30 -6.69
C HIS A 673 22.26 0.81 -5.48
N MET A 674 22.64 2.09 -5.55
CA MET A 674 23.09 2.90 -4.40
C MET A 674 22.27 4.18 -4.38
N SER A 675 21.59 4.50 -3.28
CA SER A 675 20.71 5.67 -3.17
C SER A 675 21.11 6.66 -2.07
N ASP A 676 21.77 6.19 -1.01
CA ASP A 676 22.34 7.04 0.03
C ASP A 676 23.83 7.24 -0.30
N LEU A 677 24.13 8.32 -1.03
CA LEU A 677 25.43 8.55 -1.68
C LEU A 677 26.33 9.50 -0.88
N PRO A 678 27.60 9.14 -0.59
CA PRO A 678 28.57 10.04 0.02
C PRO A 678 28.83 11.28 -0.84
N VAL A 679 29.11 12.42 -0.19
CA VAL A 679 29.35 13.70 -0.87
C VAL A 679 30.82 14.11 -0.82
N VAL A 680 31.36 14.54 -1.96
CA VAL A 680 32.64 15.24 -2.11
C VAL A 680 32.42 16.60 -2.78
N ARG A 681 33.44 17.47 -2.74
CA ARG A 681 33.46 18.73 -3.50
C ARG A 681 34.78 18.81 -4.26
N PHE A 682 34.72 19.13 -5.55
CA PHE A 682 35.90 19.24 -6.41
C PHE A 682 36.38 20.67 -6.63
#